data_AF-A0A4U6BSR8-F1
#
_entry.id   AF-A0A4U6BSR8-F1
#
_cell.length_a   1.000
_cell.length_b   1.000
_cell.length_c   1.000
_cell.angle_alpha   90.00
_cell.angle_beta   90.00
_cell.angle_gamma   90.00
#
_symmetry.space_group_name_H-M   'P 1'
#
loop_
_entity.id
_entity.type
_entity.pdbx_description
1 polymer ?
#
loop_
_entity_poly.entity_id
_entity_poly.type
_entity_poly.pdbx_seq_one_letter_code
_entity_poly.pdbx_strand_id
1 'polypeptide(L)'
;MNWRPVNIAPHELGFEKAGIVERFHEACARLNVRPVTPDINGGYSDRTAGARVETADGRQLWLRVAGAASTDNRLLKADIAADTITGVPKPVLVEQSNWVNGNVHWTARLVTLADTAIEVNPWAGPSAASVTDDWIGDLKQALDGLASNTSAQIHVSPEALQEWLSDTNQIEHEFQQSEWRLSHNDLNWSNLTAPRLSILDWEWHGLSPTGFDPGLLIAYSCRNEELVRRLERAFEPYFETFTGRVARAFATDQLRSAAAGGWLDPAMLRHLDAMLERLNSQVLLAYHNTEKRSRKTVSTADTGLGLDVATGHGMDAAVDGYKIAAVIPLYNGASYIRTALESVLAQERKADEIIVVDDGSTDSGPSIVASMAAANPKIRFLSKKNGGQGSARNFGVRHSAADLIAFLDQDDIWYADHLTELEKPFLRKSRLPLGWTYSNLDEINGNGRMVCHSVLDTQKNEHPKRTLQCCLQQDMFILPGASLISRDAFDAVGGFDEQFMGYEDDDLFLRMFCRGYRSVYIDQPLTIWRIHTASTSYGKLMAQSRMKYFSKLVATFPDEPELHRFYARQFFAPRFVRSVLADLRSGITLDNHERVVIACSHLWELSGHLSMRQKIPLRMLAILARFPMAGQLARRLPDGAANGVRSVFGV
;
A
#
# COMPACT_ATOMS: atom_id res chain seq x y z
N MET A 1 -14.97 0.38 -14.28
CA MET A 1 -14.85 -0.08 -15.70
C MET A 1 -14.95 -1.59 -15.79
N ASN A 2 -15.96 -2.12 -16.46
CA ASN A 2 -16.09 -3.55 -16.68
C ASN A 2 -15.07 -4.00 -17.73
N TRP A 3 -14.14 -4.88 -17.36
CA TRP A 3 -13.44 -5.84 -18.25
C TRP A 3 -14.42 -6.81 -18.93
N ARG A 4 -15.60 -6.32 -19.29
CA ARG A 4 -16.53 -7.02 -20.17
C ARG A 4 -16.05 -6.65 -21.57
N PRO A 5 -15.43 -7.56 -22.34
CA PRO A 5 -15.62 -7.46 -23.77
C PRO A 5 -17.12 -7.38 -23.94
N VAL A 6 -17.59 -6.39 -24.70
CA VAL A 6 -18.97 -6.39 -25.19
C VAL A 6 -19.10 -7.66 -26.02
N ASN A 7 -19.41 -8.75 -25.33
CA ASN A 7 -19.61 -10.07 -25.88
C ASN A 7 -20.97 -10.01 -26.56
N ILE A 8 -20.97 -9.57 -27.82
CA ILE A 8 -21.89 -10.19 -28.77
C ILE A 8 -21.29 -11.57 -29.01
N ALA A 9 -22.01 -12.59 -28.56
CA ALA A 9 -21.53 -13.96 -28.67
C ALA A 9 -21.43 -14.36 -30.16
N PRO A 10 -20.43 -15.15 -30.59
CA PRO A 10 -20.25 -15.49 -32.01
C PRO A 10 -21.49 -16.11 -32.69
N HIS A 11 -22.37 -16.76 -31.92
CA HIS A 11 -23.61 -17.34 -32.45
C HIS A 11 -24.69 -16.29 -32.78
N GLU A 12 -24.63 -15.08 -32.21
CA GLU A 12 -25.58 -13.99 -32.48
C GLU A 12 -25.30 -13.30 -33.83
N LEU A 13 -24.14 -13.57 -34.44
CA LEU A 13 -23.71 -13.01 -35.72
C LEU A 13 -23.78 -14.02 -36.89
N GLY A 14 -24.28 -15.24 -36.65
CA GLY A 14 -24.41 -16.27 -37.70
C GLY A 14 -23.08 -16.79 -38.24
N PHE A 15 -22.00 -16.75 -37.45
CA PHE A 15 -20.69 -17.23 -37.87
C PHE A 15 -20.67 -18.76 -38.06
N GLU A 16 -20.55 -19.22 -39.31
CA GLU A 16 -20.07 -20.57 -39.60
C GLU A 16 -18.54 -20.61 -39.55
N LYS A 17 -18.02 -21.44 -38.65
CA LYS A 17 -16.59 -21.61 -38.29
C LYS A 17 -15.65 -21.98 -39.47
N ALA A 18 -16.20 -22.25 -40.66
CA ALA A 18 -15.45 -22.69 -41.85
C ALA A 18 -15.07 -21.57 -42.84
N GLY A 19 -15.52 -20.32 -42.63
CA GLY A 19 -15.38 -19.25 -43.64
C GLY A 19 -14.10 -18.40 -43.58
N ILE A 20 -13.39 -18.31 -42.45
CA ILE A 20 -12.33 -17.29 -42.26
C ILE A 20 -11.08 -17.53 -43.12
N VAL A 21 -10.67 -18.79 -43.30
CA VAL A 21 -9.55 -19.17 -44.17
C VAL A 21 -9.89 -18.95 -45.65
N GLU A 22 -11.14 -19.22 -46.05
CA GLU A 22 -11.62 -18.93 -47.39
C GLU A 22 -11.59 -17.41 -47.65
N ARG A 23 -12.03 -16.59 -46.68
CA ARG A 23 -11.93 -15.13 -46.77
C ARG A 23 -10.49 -14.64 -46.79
N PHE A 24 -9.56 -15.33 -46.13
CA PHE A 24 -8.13 -15.04 -46.23
C PHE A 24 -7.59 -15.25 -47.66
N HIS A 25 -7.98 -16.34 -48.32
CA HIS A 25 -7.61 -16.57 -49.71
C HIS A 25 -8.31 -15.59 -50.67
N GLU A 26 -9.57 -15.22 -50.40
CA GLU A 26 -10.24 -14.14 -51.15
C GLU A 26 -9.48 -12.81 -51.03
N ALA A 27 -9.01 -12.47 -49.83
CA ALA A 27 -8.18 -11.29 -49.60
C ALA A 27 -6.85 -11.36 -50.36
N CYS A 28 -6.19 -12.53 -50.39
CA CYS A 28 -4.97 -12.74 -51.17
C CYS A 28 -5.19 -12.45 -52.66
N ALA A 29 -6.30 -12.94 -53.23
CA ALA A 29 -6.64 -12.67 -54.62
C ALA A 29 -6.93 -11.19 -54.89
N ARG A 30 -7.65 -10.52 -53.98
CA ARG A 30 -7.99 -9.09 -54.09
C ARG A 30 -6.76 -8.18 -54.05
N LEU A 31 -5.78 -8.51 -53.22
CA LEU A 31 -4.55 -7.73 -53.02
C LEU A 31 -3.39 -8.23 -53.89
N ASN A 32 -3.63 -9.21 -54.77
CA ASN A 32 -2.63 -9.82 -55.65
C ASN A 32 -1.37 -10.32 -54.90
N VAL A 33 -1.58 -11.03 -53.79
CA VAL A 33 -0.52 -11.64 -52.96
C VAL A 33 -0.73 -13.15 -52.80
N ARG A 34 0.32 -13.86 -52.38
CA ARG A 34 0.28 -15.33 -52.16
C ARG A 34 0.74 -15.69 -50.75
N PRO A 35 0.09 -16.61 -50.02
CA PRO A 35 0.56 -17.06 -48.71
C PRO A 35 1.95 -17.71 -48.80
N VAL A 36 2.85 -17.35 -47.88
CA VAL A 36 4.19 -17.94 -47.76
C VAL A 36 4.16 -19.24 -46.96
N THR A 37 3.24 -19.35 -45.99
CA THR A 37 3.08 -20.51 -45.12
C THR A 37 1.65 -21.10 -45.26
N PRO A 38 1.49 -22.42 -45.12
CA PRO A 38 0.17 -23.05 -45.08
C PRO A 38 -0.58 -22.77 -43.76
N ASP A 39 0.14 -22.47 -42.68
CA ASP A 39 -0.45 -22.14 -41.39
C ASP A 39 -0.96 -20.70 -41.39
N ILE A 40 -2.29 -20.55 -41.36
CA ILE A 40 -2.98 -19.28 -41.19
C ILE A 40 -3.35 -19.16 -39.71
N ASN A 41 -2.80 -18.14 -39.03
CA ASN A 41 -3.06 -17.91 -37.62
C ASN A 41 -4.49 -17.38 -37.45
N GLY A 42 -5.36 -18.17 -36.83
CA GLY A 42 -6.69 -17.73 -36.41
C GLY A 42 -6.60 -16.89 -35.12
N GLY A 43 -7.24 -15.72 -35.11
CA GLY A 43 -7.34 -14.88 -33.92
C GLY A 43 -8.57 -15.22 -33.06
N TYR A 44 -8.78 -14.43 -32.00
CA TYR A 44 -9.83 -14.67 -31.00
C TYR A 44 -11.23 -14.82 -31.62
N SER A 45 -11.93 -15.89 -31.23
CA SER A 45 -13.28 -16.23 -31.71
C SER A 45 -13.43 -16.42 -33.23
N ASP A 46 -12.36 -16.78 -33.94
CA ASP A 46 -12.34 -17.05 -35.39
C ASP A 46 -12.78 -15.85 -36.27
N ARG A 47 -12.70 -14.61 -35.73
CA ARG A 47 -13.10 -13.37 -36.45
C ARG A 47 -11.98 -12.75 -37.26
N THR A 48 -10.75 -13.17 -37.01
CA THR A 48 -9.56 -12.66 -37.69
C THR A 48 -8.65 -13.80 -38.13
N ALA A 49 -7.93 -13.59 -39.23
CA ALA A 49 -6.90 -14.48 -39.74
C ALA A 49 -5.68 -13.68 -40.18
N GLY A 50 -4.50 -14.18 -39.89
CA GLY A 50 -3.25 -13.53 -40.29
C GLY A 50 -2.19 -14.52 -40.77
N ALA A 51 -1.45 -14.16 -41.81
CA ALA A 51 -0.28 -14.91 -42.24
C ALA A 51 0.70 -14.05 -43.05
N ARG A 52 1.93 -14.56 -43.20
CA ARG A 52 2.91 -13.98 -44.13
C ARG A 52 2.46 -14.24 -45.57
N VAL A 53 2.54 -13.19 -46.38
CA VAL A 53 2.23 -13.24 -47.82
C VAL A 53 3.36 -12.62 -48.63
N GLU A 54 3.44 -12.98 -49.90
CA GLU A 54 4.42 -12.49 -50.86
C GLU A 54 3.71 -11.81 -52.03
N THR A 55 4.18 -10.63 -52.40
CA THR A 55 3.72 -9.86 -53.56
C THR A 55 4.34 -10.41 -54.84
N ALA A 56 3.79 -10.03 -56.00
CA ALA A 56 4.32 -10.47 -57.31
C ALA A 56 5.79 -10.06 -57.57
N ASP A 57 6.29 -9.02 -56.90
CA ASP A 57 7.68 -8.55 -56.95
C ASP A 57 8.58 -9.18 -55.87
N GLY A 58 8.09 -10.18 -55.13
CA GLY A 58 8.87 -10.96 -54.16
C GLY A 58 9.03 -10.31 -52.78
N ARG A 59 8.32 -9.20 -52.49
CA ARG A 59 8.33 -8.61 -51.14
C ARG A 59 7.44 -9.41 -50.20
N GLN A 60 7.94 -9.69 -49.00
CA GLN A 60 7.15 -10.35 -47.96
C GLN A 60 6.49 -9.33 -47.03
N LEU A 61 5.20 -9.53 -46.79
CA LEU A 61 4.31 -8.68 -46.01
C LEU A 61 3.46 -9.53 -45.07
N TRP A 62 2.77 -8.89 -44.12
CA TRP A 62 1.78 -9.55 -43.27
C TRP A 62 0.38 -9.17 -43.74
N LEU A 63 -0.45 -10.16 -44.03
CA LEU A 63 -1.85 -9.96 -44.34
C LEU A 63 -2.67 -10.27 -43.09
N ARG A 64 -3.51 -9.33 -42.65
CA ARG A 64 -4.52 -9.53 -41.61
C ARG A 64 -5.91 -9.33 -42.20
N VAL A 65 -6.80 -10.29 -41.96
CA VAL A 65 -8.19 -10.26 -42.40
C VAL A 65 -9.09 -10.26 -41.18
N ALA A 66 -10.07 -9.36 -41.13
CA ALA A 66 -11.00 -9.20 -40.02
C ALA A 66 -12.45 -9.04 -40.53
N GLY A 67 -13.40 -9.68 -39.86
CA GLY A 67 -14.84 -9.59 -40.15
C GLY A 67 -15.61 -8.85 -39.07
N ALA A 68 -16.53 -7.97 -39.48
CA ALA A 68 -17.37 -7.17 -38.59
C ALA A 68 -18.82 -7.07 -39.07
N ALA A 69 -19.77 -6.88 -38.14
CA ALA A 69 -21.19 -6.75 -38.45
C ALA A 69 -21.56 -5.42 -39.13
N SER A 70 -20.71 -4.40 -39.02
CA SER A 70 -20.91 -3.10 -39.65
C SER A 70 -19.55 -2.44 -39.91
N THR A 71 -19.54 -1.43 -40.79
CA THR A 71 -18.37 -0.55 -41.00
C THR A 71 -18.10 0.37 -39.79
N ASP A 72 -19.06 0.49 -38.88
CA ASP A 72 -18.96 1.30 -37.66
C ASP A 72 -18.31 0.53 -36.49
N ASN A 73 -17.60 -0.56 -36.79
CA ASN A 73 -16.99 -1.43 -35.79
C ASN A 73 -15.79 -0.75 -35.10
N ARG A 74 -15.76 -0.83 -33.77
CA ARG A 74 -14.72 -0.23 -32.93
C ARG A 74 -13.31 -0.71 -33.25
N LEU A 75 -13.11 -1.99 -33.54
CA LEU A 75 -11.79 -2.56 -33.81
C LEU A 75 -11.23 -2.05 -35.15
N LEU A 76 -12.07 -2.00 -36.19
CA LEU A 76 -11.67 -1.44 -37.49
C LEU A 76 -11.31 0.05 -37.37
N LYS A 77 -12.08 0.82 -36.60
CA LYS A 77 -11.77 2.24 -36.36
C LYS A 77 -10.45 2.42 -35.61
N ALA A 78 -10.16 1.54 -34.64
CA ALA A 78 -8.91 1.57 -33.90
C ALA A 78 -7.71 1.32 -34.82
N ASP A 79 -7.76 0.30 -35.69
CA ASP A 79 -6.69 0.02 -36.66
C ASP A 79 -6.42 1.19 -37.61
N ILE A 80 -7.48 1.82 -38.14
CA ILE A 80 -7.35 2.99 -39.03
C ILE A 80 -6.75 4.17 -38.28
N ALA A 81 -7.20 4.42 -37.04
CA ALA A 81 -6.63 5.48 -36.22
C ALA A 81 -5.15 5.21 -35.90
N ALA A 82 -4.78 3.94 -35.71
CA ALA A 82 -3.40 3.54 -35.47
C ALA A 82 -2.47 3.82 -36.66
N ASP A 83 -2.97 3.85 -37.89
CA ASP A 83 -2.17 4.20 -39.08
C ASP A 83 -1.63 5.63 -39.02
N THR A 84 -2.37 6.53 -38.36
CA THR A 84 -1.99 7.94 -38.22
C THR A 84 -0.93 8.20 -37.14
N ILE A 85 -0.67 7.21 -36.28
CA ILE A 85 0.32 7.30 -35.22
C ILE A 85 1.73 7.23 -35.82
N THR A 86 2.57 8.21 -35.50
CA THR A 86 3.96 8.31 -35.97
C THR A 86 4.95 8.31 -34.80
N GLY A 87 6.24 8.11 -35.09
CA GLY A 87 7.29 8.11 -34.06
C GLY A 87 7.37 6.83 -33.21
N VAL A 88 6.64 5.78 -33.61
CA VAL A 88 6.62 4.48 -32.94
C VAL A 88 6.99 3.39 -33.94
N PRO A 89 7.93 2.48 -33.63
CA PRO A 89 8.17 1.29 -34.44
C PRO A 89 6.93 0.40 -34.45
N LYS A 90 6.26 0.28 -35.60
CA LYS A 90 5.08 -0.57 -35.80
C LYS A 90 4.94 -0.98 -37.26
N PRO A 91 4.19 -2.07 -37.55
CA PRO A 91 3.80 -2.38 -38.92
C PRO A 91 3.11 -1.20 -39.62
N VAL A 92 3.54 -0.91 -40.84
CA VAL A 92 3.00 0.18 -41.66
C VAL A 92 2.05 -0.39 -42.69
N LEU A 93 0.87 0.23 -42.84
CA LEU A 93 -0.10 -0.14 -43.87
C LEU A 93 0.48 0.11 -45.27
N VAL A 94 0.47 -0.94 -46.09
CA VAL A 94 0.85 -0.90 -47.50
C VAL A 94 -0.39 -0.76 -48.36
N GLU A 95 -1.39 -1.61 -48.12
CA GLU A 95 -2.62 -1.64 -48.90
C GLU A 95 -3.79 -2.18 -48.05
N GLN A 96 -5.00 -1.70 -48.32
CA GLN A 96 -6.22 -2.18 -47.67
C GLN A 96 -7.31 -2.45 -48.72
N SER A 97 -8.01 -3.58 -48.55
CA SER A 97 -9.20 -3.92 -49.33
C SER A 97 -10.37 -4.20 -48.39
N ASN A 98 -11.52 -3.60 -48.68
CA ASN A 98 -12.76 -3.79 -47.93
C ASN A 98 -13.82 -4.37 -48.85
N TRP A 99 -14.61 -5.32 -48.36
CA TRP A 99 -15.74 -5.88 -49.12
C TRP A 99 -16.84 -6.39 -48.20
N VAL A 100 -18.00 -6.67 -48.79
CA VAL A 100 -19.14 -7.24 -48.07
C VAL A 100 -19.40 -8.64 -48.61
N ASN A 101 -19.61 -9.59 -47.70
CA ASN A 101 -20.05 -10.94 -48.03
C ASN A 101 -21.17 -11.34 -47.06
N GLY A 102 -22.39 -11.52 -47.59
CA GLY A 102 -23.59 -11.65 -46.77
C GLY A 102 -23.83 -10.41 -45.90
N ASN A 103 -23.99 -10.62 -44.61
CA ASN A 103 -24.18 -9.56 -43.61
C ASN A 103 -22.87 -9.16 -42.90
N VAL A 104 -21.71 -9.59 -43.41
CA VAL A 104 -20.41 -9.31 -42.79
C VAL A 104 -19.59 -8.37 -43.68
N HIS A 105 -19.06 -7.32 -43.04
CA HIS A 105 -18.09 -6.41 -43.60
C HIS A 105 -16.69 -6.94 -43.32
N TRP A 106 -15.95 -7.25 -44.38
CA TRP A 106 -14.60 -7.78 -44.32
C TRP A 106 -13.57 -6.70 -44.64
N THR A 107 -12.48 -6.73 -43.90
CA THR A 107 -11.33 -5.83 -44.09
C THR A 107 -10.06 -6.65 -44.15
N ALA A 108 -9.32 -6.52 -45.24
CA ALA A 108 -7.99 -7.09 -45.44
C ALA A 108 -6.97 -5.96 -45.42
N ARG A 109 -6.00 -6.06 -44.51
CA ARG A 109 -4.94 -5.07 -44.32
C ARG A 109 -3.59 -5.74 -44.54
N LEU A 110 -2.87 -5.23 -45.53
CA LEU A 110 -1.53 -5.65 -45.89
C LEU A 110 -0.54 -4.68 -45.26
N VAL A 111 0.29 -5.17 -44.35
CA VAL A 111 1.24 -4.35 -43.57
C VAL A 111 2.67 -4.87 -43.71
N THR A 112 3.65 -4.02 -43.41
CA THR A 112 5.06 -4.42 -43.36
C THR A 112 5.30 -5.50 -42.28
N LEU A 113 6.25 -6.40 -42.52
CA LEU A 113 6.62 -7.40 -41.51
C LEU A 113 7.30 -6.75 -40.31
N ALA A 114 6.98 -7.27 -39.13
CA ALA A 114 7.72 -7.05 -37.90
C ALA A 114 8.50 -8.33 -37.51
N ASP A 115 9.47 -8.18 -36.60
CA ASP A 115 10.15 -9.33 -36.00
C ASP A 115 9.18 -10.14 -35.12
N THR A 116 9.63 -11.26 -34.56
CA THR A 116 8.78 -12.12 -33.74
C THR A 116 8.50 -11.51 -32.37
N ALA A 117 7.29 -11.74 -31.84
CA ALA A 117 6.93 -11.39 -30.48
C ALA A 117 7.93 -12.02 -29.49
N ILE A 118 8.28 -11.27 -28.45
CA ILE A 118 9.24 -11.69 -27.42
C ILE A 118 8.71 -12.93 -26.69
N GLU A 119 7.42 -12.93 -26.37
CA GLU A 119 6.76 -14.05 -25.70
C GLU A 119 5.33 -14.17 -26.22
N VAL A 120 4.99 -15.33 -26.77
CA VAL A 120 3.66 -15.58 -27.35
C VAL A 120 2.60 -15.70 -26.24
N ASN A 121 2.99 -16.22 -25.08
CA ASN A 121 2.13 -16.26 -23.91
C ASN A 121 2.35 -15.01 -23.04
N PRO A 122 1.50 -13.98 -23.13
CA PRO A 122 1.73 -12.71 -22.45
C PRO A 122 1.86 -12.84 -20.91
N TRP A 123 1.44 -13.98 -20.33
CA TRP A 123 1.47 -14.26 -18.89
C TRP A 123 2.69 -15.07 -18.42
N ALA A 124 3.46 -15.69 -19.33
CA ALA A 124 4.62 -16.51 -18.97
C ALA A 124 5.84 -15.67 -18.55
N GLY A 125 5.90 -14.43 -19.05
CA GLY A 125 7.04 -13.51 -18.88
C GLY A 125 8.24 -13.97 -19.70
N PRO A 126 8.98 -13.05 -20.34
CA PRO A 126 10.10 -13.44 -21.18
C PRO A 126 11.29 -13.92 -20.35
N SER A 127 12.16 -14.71 -20.97
CA SER A 127 13.49 -14.96 -20.39
C SER A 127 14.23 -13.63 -20.24
N ALA A 128 14.87 -13.37 -19.10
CA ALA A 128 15.55 -12.09 -18.86
C ALA A 128 16.63 -11.74 -19.91
N ALA A 129 17.15 -12.75 -20.62
CA ALA A 129 18.16 -12.60 -21.67
C ALA A 129 17.64 -11.98 -22.98
N SER A 130 16.33 -12.00 -23.24
CA SER A 130 15.74 -11.43 -24.47
C SER A 130 15.40 -9.94 -24.35
N VAL A 131 15.60 -9.34 -23.17
CA VAL A 131 15.28 -7.93 -22.89
C VAL A 131 16.53 -7.21 -22.38
N THR A 132 17.25 -6.54 -23.28
CA THR A 132 18.45 -5.75 -22.95
C THR A 132 18.08 -4.34 -22.47
N ASP A 133 19.01 -3.65 -21.80
CA ASP A 133 18.77 -2.26 -21.37
C ASP A 133 18.63 -1.31 -22.56
N ASP A 134 19.36 -1.56 -23.66
CA ASP A 134 19.20 -0.83 -24.93
C ASP A 134 17.78 -1.00 -25.49
N TRP A 135 17.26 -2.23 -25.49
CA TRP A 135 15.89 -2.51 -25.96
C TRP A 135 14.84 -1.82 -25.08
N ILE A 136 15.05 -1.77 -23.75
CA ILE A 136 14.18 -1.01 -22.84
C ILE A 136 14.25 0.49 -23.15
N GLY A 137 15.43 1.01 -23.49
CA GLY A 137 15.62 2.38 -23.96
C GLY A 137 14.82 2.68 -25.23
N ASP A 138 14.90 1.79 -26.23
CA ASP A 138 14.12 1.89 -27.47
C ASP A 138 12.61 1.87 -27.18
N LEU A 139 12.15 1.01 -26.26
CA LEU A 139 10.75 0.94 -25.85
C LEU A 139 10.30 2.25 -25.20
N LYS A 140 11.10 2.81 -24.30
CA LYS A 140 10.80 4.09 -23.67
C LYS A 140 10.67 5.20 -24.71
N GLN A 141 11.61 5.28 -25.66
CA GLN A 141 11.54 6.26 -26.75
C GLN A 141 10.28 6.08 -27.62
N ALA A 142 9.90 4.82 -27.90
CA ALA A 142 8.68 4.51 -28.63
C ALA A 142 7.41 4.95 -27.88
N LEU A 143 7.34 4.75 -26.55
CA LEU A 143 6.21 5.20 -25.73
C LEU A 143 6.15 6.73 -25.61
N ASP A 144 7.29 7.42 -25.54
CA ASP A 144 7.34 8.89 -25.59
C ASP A 144 6.89 9.45 -26.96
N GLY A 145 7.29 8.77 -28.05
CA GLY A 145 6.81 9.04 -29.40
C GLY A 145 5.30 8.84 -29.51
N LEU A 146 4.78 7.74 -28.96
CA LEU A 146 3.34 7.46 -28.92
C LEU A 146 2.57 8.58 -28.20
N ALA A 147 3.04 8.96 -27.01
CA ALA A 147 2.44 10.00 -26.17
C ALA A 147 2.42 11.40 -26.80
N SER A 148 3.20 11.62 -27.88
CA SER A 148 3.25 12.88 -28.63
C SER A 148 2.18 12.98 -29.73
N ASN A 149 1.43 11.90 -30.00
CA ASN A 149 0.34 11.89 -30.96
C ASN A 149 -1.00 12.25 -30.26
N THR A 150 -1.96 12.77 -31.04
CA THR A 150 -3.29 13.13 -30.54
C THR A 150 -4.32 12.04 -30.80
N SER A 151 -5.28 11.86 -29.89
CA SER A 151 -6.44 10.99 -30.09
C SER A 151 -7.67 11.58 -29.43
N ALA A 152 -8.84 11.35 -30.02
CA ALA A 152 -10.13 11.66 -29.41
C ALA A 152 -10.72 10.47 -28.63
N GLN A 153 -10.13 9.28 -28.78
CA GLN A 153 -10.59 8.07 -28.10
C GLN A 153 -10.00 8.03 -26.69
N ILE A 154 -10.87 7.99 -25.68
CA ILE A 154 -10.48 7.83 -24.28
C ILE A 154 -10.59 6.35 -23.93
N HIS A 155 -9.51 5.76 -23.42
CA HIS A 155 -9.50 4.39 -22.94
C HIS A 155 -9.75 4.33 -21.44
N VAL A 156 -8.96 5.05 -20.64
CA VAL A 156 -9.18 5.24 -19.21
C VAL A 156 -9.68 6.66 -18.99
N SER A 157 -10.92 6.83 -18.51
CA SER A 157 -11.45 8.16 -18.24
C SER A 157 -11.02 8.67 -16.85
N PRO A 158 -10.90 10.00 -16.65
CA PRO A 158 -10.66 10.58 -15.33
C PRO A 158 -11.68 10.14 -14.28
N GLU A 159 -12.95 10.02 -14.67
CA GLU A 159 -14.03 9.59 -13.77
C GLU A 159 -13.86 8.15 -13.32
N ALA A 160 -13.45 7.24 -14.22
CA ALA A 160 -13.20 5.85 -13.88
C ALA A 160 -11.99 5.71 -12.94
N LEU A 161 -10.96 6.55 -13.13
CA LEU A 161 -9.80 6.58 -12.25
C LEU A 161 -10.16 7.15 -10.87
N GLN A 162 -11.00 8.19 -10.83
CA GLN A 162 -11.51 8.78 -9.61
C GLN A 162 -12.43 7.83 -8.84
N GLU A 163 -13.35 7.14 -9.51
CA GLU A 163 -14.19 6.10 -8.90
C GLU A 163 -13.32 5.02 -8.24
N TRP A 164 -12.31 4.53 -8.95
CA TRP A 164 -11.37 3.54 -8.42
C TRP A 164 -10.58 4.07 -7.21
N LEU A 165 -10.14 5.33 -7.23
CA LEU A 165 -9.41 5.97 -6.13
C LEU A 165 -10.28 6.17 -4.89
N SER A 166 -11.52 6.60 -5.08
CA SER A 166 -12.49 6.75 -4.00
C SER A 166 -12.78 5.40 -3.36
N ASP A 167 -13.04 4.37 -4.16
CA ASP A 167 -13.34 3.03 -3.66
C ASP A 167 -12.13 2.41 -2.97
N THR A 168 -10.94 2.51 -3.56
CA THR A 168 -9.76 1.77 -3.10
C THR A 168 -9.02 2.49 -1.98
N ASN A 169 -8.97 3.83 -2.02
CA ASN A 169 -8.08 4.62 -1.17
C ASN A 169 -8.82 5.72 -0.38
N GLN A 170 -10.12 5.93 -0.58
CA GLN A 170 -10.87 7.07 -0.02
C GLN A 170 -10.24 8.43 -0.39
N ILE A 171 -9.63 8.50 -1.58
CA ILE A 171 -8.98 9.71 -2.10
C ILE A 171 -9.94 10.44 -3.04
N GLU A 172 -10.03 11.77 -2.90
CA GLU A 172 -10.64 12.67 -3.87
C GLU A 172 -9.55 13.50 -4.55
N HIS A 173 -9.42 13.43 -5.87
CA HIS A 173 -8.40 14.17 -6.61
C HIS A 173 -8.92 14.68 -7.96
N GLU A 174 -8.79 15.98 -8.20
CA GLU A 174 -9.17 16.57 -9.49
C GLU A 174 -8.05 16.41 -10.52
N PHE A 175 -8.20 15.40 -11.37
CA PHE A 175 -7.28 15.09 -12.46
C PHE A 175 -7.30 16.12 -13.58
N GLN A 176 -6.12 16.48 -14.08
CA GLN A 176 -5.97 17.43 -15.18
C GLN A 176 -5.86 16.70 -16.53
N GLN A 177 -6.57 17.19 -17.56
CA GLN A 177 -6.54 16.55 -18.88
C GLN A 177 -5.13 16.47 -19.49
N SER A 178 -4.22 17.39 -19.14
CA SER A 178 -2.81 17.38 -19.54
C SER A 178 -2.03 16.15 -19.07
N GLU A 179 -2.56 15.41 -18.11
CA GLU A 179 -1.96 14.19 -17.56
C GLU A 179 -2.32 12.94 -18.37
N TRP A 180 -3.25 13.06 -19.32
CA TRP A 180 -3.62 12.00 -20.26
C TRP A 180 -2.77 12.09 -21.52
N ARG A 181 -2.25 10.95 -21.93
CA ARG A 181 -1.43 10.79 -23.13
C ARG A 181 -1.98 9.66 -23.97
N LEU A 182 -1.75 9.71 -25.28
CA LEU A 182 -2.05 8.55 -26.12
C LEU A 182 -1.21 7.36 -25.64
N SER A 183 -1.88 6.25 -25.38
CA SER A 183 -1.31 5.01 -24.87
C SER A 183 -1.80 3.83 -25.73
N HIS A 184 -1.07 2.73 -25.69
CA HIS A 184 -1.42 1.46 -26.32
C HIS A 184 -2.58 0.77 -25.59
N ASN A 185 -2.59 0.85 -24.25
CA ASN A 185 -3.58 0.32 -23.31
C ASN A 185 -3.71 -1.20 -23.22
N ASP A 186 -3.00 -1.93 -24.06
CA ASP A 186 -2.83 -3.39 -23.96
C ASP A 186 -1.34 -3.71 -24.10
N LEU A 187 -0.47 -3.01 -23.37
CA LEU A 187 0.98 -3.21 -23.52
C LEU A 187 1.44 -4.44 -22.73
N ASN A 188 1.65 -5.55 -23.44
CA ASN A 188 2.18 -6.79 -22.86
C ASN A 188 3.25 -7.44 -23.76
N TRP A 189 3.86 -8.52 -23.28
CA TRP A 189 5.00 -9.16 -23.95
C TRP A 189 4.68 -9.82 -25.30
N SER A 190 3.41 -10.09 -25.58
CA SER A 190 2.96 -10.64 -26.86
C SER A 190 2.83 -9.57 -27.95
N ASN A 191 2.75 -8.30 -27.57
CA ASN A 191 2.66 -7.18 -28.51
C ASN A 191 4.01 -6.53 -28.81
N LEU A 192 5.10 -7.06 -28.24
CA LEU A 192 6.43 -6.46 -28.32
C LEU A 192 7.38 -7.43 -29.01
N THR A 193 8.15 -6.96 -29.99
CA THR A 193 9.05 -7.81 -30.79
C THR A 193 10.53 -7.65 -30.42
N ALA A 194 11.31 -8.70 -30.70
CA ALA A 194 12.77 -8.71 -30.57
C ALA A 194 13.43 -9.51 -31.72
N PRO A 195 14.70 -9.23 -32.07
CA PRO A 195 15.60 -8.27 -31.41
C PRO A 195 15.30 -6.81 -31.74
N ARG A 196 14.63 -6.50 -32.86
CA ARG A 196 14.19 -5.12 -33.14
C ARG A 196 12.81 -4.89 -32.58
N LEU A 197 12.65 -3.75 -31.91
CA LEU A 197 11.38 -3.32 -31.34
C LEU A 197 10.37 -3.01 -32.45
N SER A 198 9.17 -3.55 -32.29
CA SER A 198 7.93 -3.12 -32.93
C SER A 198 6.79 -3.38 -31.94
N ILE A 199 5.83 -2.46 -31.90
CA ILE A 199 4.60 -2.58 -31.12
C ILE A 199 3.48 -3.07 -32.06
N LEU A 200 2.83 -4.17 -31.67
CA LEU A 200 1.78 -4.88 -32.40
C LEU A 200 0.41 -4.67 -31.74
N ASP A 201 -0.66 -5.13 -32.38
CA ASP A 201 -2.03 -5.21 -31.82
C ASP A 201 -2.62 -3.89 -31.29
N TRP A 202 -2.76 -2.93 -32.19
CA TRP A 202 -3.25 -1.57 -31.93
C TRP A 202 -4.78 -1.46 -31.76
N GLU A 203 -5.46 -2.46 -31.21
CA GLU A 203 -6.93 -2.46 -31.10
C GLU A 203 -7.45 -1.59 -29.94
N TRP A 204 -6.62 -1.37 -28.92
CA TRP A 204 -7.02 -0.76 -27.65
C TRP A 204 -6.46 0.63 -27.40
N HIS A 205 -5.71 1.20 -28.35
CA HIS A 205 -5.09 2.51 -28.16
C HIS A 205 -6.11 3.62 -27.87
N GLY A 206 -5.64 4.66 -27.18
CA GLY A 206 -6.47 5.76 -26.71
C GLY A 206 -5.82 6.51 -25.55
N LEU A 207 -6.43 7.63 -25.18
CA LEU A 207 -5.99 8.45 -24.05
C LEU A 207 -6.15 7.69 -22.73
N SER A 208 -5.06 7.68 -21.96
CA SER A 208 -4.97 7.10 -20.62
C SER A 208 -4.01 7.94 -19.76
N PRO A 209 -4.06 7.82 -18.43
CA PRO A 209 -3.18 8.58 -17.56
C PRO A 209 -1.72 8.20 -17.83
N THR A 210 -0.84 9.20 -17.75
CA THR A 210 0.61 9.02 -17.95
C THR A 210 1.14 7.89 -17.08
N GLY A 211 1.89 6.96 -17.65
CA GLY A 211 2.46 5.80 -16.94
C GLY A 211 1.58 4.54 -16.96
N PHE A 212 0.39 4.58 -17.56
CA PHE A 212 -0.50 3.41 -17.65
C PHE A 212 0.15 2.22 -18.38
N ASP A 213 0.70 2.43 -19.57
CA ASP A 213 1.36 1.39 -20.38
C ASP A 213 2.59 0.77 -19.69
N PRO A 214 3.57 1.56 -19.20
CA PRO A 214 4.65 1.02 -18.37
C PRO A 214 4.13 0.27 -17.14
N GLY A 215 3.04 0.75 -16.51
CA GLY A 215 2.40 0.11 -15.38
C GLY A 215 1.84 -1.27 -15.72
N LEU A 216 1.16 -1.41 -16.86
CA LEU A 216 0.69 -2.69 -17.39
C LEU A 216 1.88 -3.63 -17.59
N LEU A 217 2.88 -3.23 -18.38
CA LEU A 217 4.03 -4.10 -18.70
C LEU A 217 4.75 -4.62 -17.44
N ILE A 218 4.90 -3.76 -16.42
CA ILE A 218 5.45 -4.15 -15.12
C ILE A 218 4.54 -5.17 -14.40
N ALA A 219 3.22 -4.96 -14.41
CA ALA A 219 2.27 -5.89 -13.82
C ALA A 219 2.27 -7.26 -14.53
N TYR A 220 2.34 -7.28 -15.87
CA TYR A 220 2.53 -8.51 -16.66
C TYR A 220 3.84 -9.25 -16.31
N SER A 221 4.81 -8.54 -15.76
CA SER A 221 6.11 -9.09 -15.37
C SER A 221 6.17 -9.56 -13.91
N CYS A 222 5.07 -9.52 -13.15
CA CYS A 222 5.05 -9.68 -11.68
C CYS A 222 5.67 -10.99 -11.13
N ARG A 223 5.85 -12.01 -11.97
CA ARG A 223 6.47 -13.30 -11.62
C ARG A 223 8.00 -13.30 -11.73
N ASN A 224 8.58 -12.26 -12.34
CA ASN A 224 10.02 -12.11 -12.53
C ASN A 224 10.50 -10.84 -11.82
N GLU A 225 10.88 -10.96 -10.55
CA GLU A 225 11.27 -9.84 -9.69
C GLU A 225 12.48 -9.04 -10.22
N GLU A 226 13.40 -9.69 -10.93
CA GLU A 226 14.54 -9.01 -11.55
C GLU A 226 14.09 -8.12 -12.71
N LEU A 227 13.24 -8.66 -13.59
CA LEU A 227 12.69 -7.90 -14.70
C LEU A 227 11.80 -6.75 -14.21
N VAL A 228 10.98 -6.98 -13.19
CA VAL A 228 10.18 -5.93 -12.53
C VAL A 228 11.08 -4.80 -12.04
N ARG A 229 12.15 -5.11 -11.30
CA ARG A 229 13.08 -4.08 -10.79
C ARG A 229 13.77 -3.29 -11.91
N ARG A 230 14.15 -3.96 -13.00
CA ARG A 230 14.76 -3.30 -14.17
C ARG A 230 13.78 -2.36 -14.86
N LEU A 231 12.56 -2.80 -15.11
CA LEU A 231 11.51 -1.98 -15.72
C LEU A 231 11.10 -0.82 -14.80
N GLU A 232 10.92 -1.07 -13.50
CA GLU A 232 10.63 -0.03 -12.51
C GLU A 232 11.67 1.10 -12.53
N ARG A 233 12.95 0.75 -12.60
CA ARG A 233 14.04 1.72 -12.68
C ARG A 233 14.01 2.50 -14.00
N ALA A 234 13.79 1.82 -15.12
CA ALA A 234 13.79 2.46 -16.43
C ALA A 234 12.61 3.43 -16.62
N PHE A 235 11.45 3.08 -16.08
CA PHE A 235 10.20 3.84 -16.17
C PHE A 235 9.90 4.71 -14.95
N GLU A 236 10.83 4.82 -13.98
CA GLU A 236 10.69 5.66 -12.78
C GLU A 236 10.16 7.09 -13.08
N PRO A 237 10.62 7.80 -14.13
CA PRO A 237 10.10 9.13 -14.45
C PRO A 237 8.59 9.19 -14.74
N TYR A 238 7.98 8.11 -15.21
CA TYR A 238 6.53 8.04 -15.42
C TYR A 238 5.74 7.95 -14.13
N PHE A 239 6.38 7.58 -13.01
CA PHE A 239 5.76 7.33 -11.71
C PHE A 239 6.16 8.37 -10.65
N GLU A 240 6.83 9.45 -11.03
CA GLU A 240 7.18 10.52 -10.10
C GLU A 240 5.95 11.33 -9.67
N THR A 241 5.02 11.56 -10.60
CA THR A 241 3.79 12.33 -10.37
C THR A 241 2.73 11.51 -9.63
N PHE A 242 1.78 12.21 -9.00
CA PHE A 242 0.63 11.54 -8.37
C PHE A 242 -0.15 10.69 -9.38
N THR A 243 -0.51 11.27 -10.52
CA THR A 243 -1.23 10.57 -11.60
C THR A 243 -0.45 9.36 -12.15
N GLY A 244 0.88 9.45 -12.23
CA GLY A 244 1.72 8.32 -12.60
C GLY A 244 1.66 7.14 -11.62
N ARG A 245 1.73 7.42 -10.32
CA ARG A 245 1.59 6.40 -9.26
C ARG A 245 0.21 5.76 -9.28
N VAL A 246 -0.83 6.58 -9.44
CA VAL A 246 -2.22 6.13 -9.56
C VAL A 246 -2.40 5.25 -10.80
N ALA A 247 -1.92 5.69 -11.97
CA ALA A 247 -2.02 4.94 -13.23
C ALA A 247 -1.40 3.54 -13.11
N ARG A 248 -0.24 3.46 -12.46
CA ARG A 248 0.46 2.20 -12.21
C ARG A 248 -0.31 1.26 -11.28
N ALA A 249 -0.83 1.78 -10.17
CA ALA A 249 -1.64 1.01 -9.24
C ALA A 249 -2.94 0.53 -9.90
N PHE A 250 -3.60 1.40 -10.66
CA PHE A 250 -4.80 1.10 -11.43
C PHE A 250 -4.57 0.02 -12.49
N ALA A 251 -3.49 0.12 -13.28
CA ALA A 251 -3.10 -0.91 -14.24
C ALA A 251 -2.89 -2.28 -13.57
N THR A 252 -2.23 -2.29 -12.41
CA THR A 252 -1.99 -3.51 -11.62
C THR A 252 -3.31 -4.12 -11.12
N ASP A 253 -4.24 -3.29 -10.62
CA ASP A 253 -5.54 -3.75 -10.14
C ASP A 253 -6.45 -4.27 -11.26
N GLN A 254 -6.36 -3.69 -12.47
CA GLN A 254 -7.05 -4.23 -13.65
C GLN A 254 -6.59 -5.66 -13.95
N LEU A 255 -5.28 -5.89 -13.98
CA LEU A 255 -4.72 -7.21 -14.22
C LEU A 255 -5.08 -8.20 -13.11
N ARG A 256 -5.01 -7.75 -11.84
CA ARG A 256 -5.44 -8.53 -10.67
C ARG A 256 -6.91 -8.95 -10.79
N SER A 257 -7.79 -8.03 -11.18
CA SER A 257 -9.21 -8.28 -11.36
C SER A 257 -9.50 -9.28 -12.49
N ALA A 258 -8.77 -9.19 -13.60
CA ALA A 258 -8.85 -10.15 -14.69
C ALA A 258 -8.39 -11.56 -14.26
N ALA A 259 -7.29 -11.65 -13.49
CA ALA A 259 -6.82 -12.92 -12.92
C ALA A 259 -7.83 -13.52 -11.93
N ALA A 260 -8.44 -12.71 -11.08
CA ALA A 260 -9.46 -13.15 -10.12
C ALA A 260 -10.73 -13.65 -10.84
N GLY A 261 -11.07 -13.05 -11.98
CA GLY A 261 -12.18 -13.46 -12.83
C GLY A 261 -11.93 -14.72 -13.67
N GLY A 262 -10.75 -15.36 -13.55
CA GLY A 262 -10.39 -16.56 -14.30
C GLY A 262 -10.00 -16.30 -15.76
N TRP A 263 -9.78 -15.04 -16.14
CA TRP A 263 -9.35 -14.66 -17.48
C TRP A 263 -7.84 -14.78 -17.66
N LEU A 264 -7.08 -14.76 -16.56
CA LEU A 264 -5.61 -14.87 -16.54
C LEU A 264 -5.16 -16.03 -15.65
N ASP A 265 -3.87 -16.38 -15.73
CA ASP A 265 -3.24 -17.38 -14.87
C ASP A 265 -3.45 -17.03 -13.37
N PRO A 266 -4.19 -17.85 -12.61
CA PRO A 266 -4.41 -17.63 -11.18
C PRO A 266 -3.11 -17.58 -10.36
N ALA A 267 -2.00 -18.13 -10.87
CA ALA A 267 -0.70 -18.06 -10.22
C ALA A 267 -0.18 -16.61 -10.09
N MET A 268 -0.65 -15.68 -10.93
CA MET A 268 -0.27 -14.26 -10.87
C MET A 268 -0.89 -13.52 -9.68
N LEU A 269 -2.05 -13.97 -9.17
CA LEU A 269 -2.85 -13.25 -8.18
C LEU A 269 -2.03 -12.82 -6.96
N ARG A 270 -1.30 -13.75 -6.34
CA ARG A 270 -0.50 -13.44 -5.15
C ARG A 270 0.57 -12.37 -5.40
N HIS A 271 1.18 -12.37 -6.59
CA HIS A 271 2.19 -11.39 -6.96
C HIS A 271 1.57 -10.02 -7.22
N LEU A 272 0.41 -9.99 -7.88
CA LEU A 272 -0.34 -8.76 -8.16
C LEU A 272 -0.92 -8.15 -6.88
N ASP A 273 -1.42 -8.97 -5.95
CA ASP A 273 -1.90 -8.52 -4.64
C ASP A 273 -0.78 -7.82 -3.86
N ALA A 274 0.39 -8.47 -3.73
CA ALA A 274 1.55 -7.90 -3.03
C ALA A 274 2.07 -6.63 -3.72
N MET A 275 2.08 -6.61 -5.06
CA MET A 275 2.47 -5.43 -5.82
C MET A 275 1.50 -4.27 -5.58
N LEU A 276 0.19 -4.54 -5.64
CA LEU A 276 -0.85 -3.53 -5.47
C LEU A 276 -0.87 -2.95 -4.05
N GLU A 277 -0.66 -3.76 -3.02
CA GLU A 277 -0.53 -3.33 -1.62
C GLU A 277 0.60 -2.28 -1.44
N ARG A 278 1.76 -2.55 -2.04
CA ARG A 278 2.89 -1.62 -2.04
C ARG A 278 2.56 -0.33 -2.80
N LEU A 279 1.91 -0.45 -3.97
CA LEU A 279 1.58 0.71 -4.81
C LEU A 279 0.50 1.61 -4.18
N ASN A 280 -0.54 1.04 -3.56
CA ASN A 280 -1.57 1.80 -2.85
C ASN A 280 -0.97 2.61 -1.70
N SER A 281 -0.03 2.02 -0.97
CA SER A 281 0.69 2.72 0.10
C SER A 281 1.46 3.93 -0.43
N GLN A 282 2.10 3.81 -1.61
CA GLN A 282 2.79 4.92 -2.27
C GLN A 282 1.84 5.99 -2.81
N VAL A 283 0.65 5.60 -3.30
CA VAL A 283 -0.40 6.53 -3.75
C VAL A 283 -0.92 7.36 -2.58
N LEU A 284 -1.25 6.73 -1.45
CA LEU A 284 -1.68 7.44 -0.23
C LEU A 284 -0.64 8.45 0.23
N LEU A 285 0.62 8.01 0.33
CA LEU A 285 1.75 8.87 0.66
C LEU A 285 1.83 10.10 -0.24
N ALA A 286 1.74 9.89 -1.56
CA ALA A 286 1.81 10.97 -2.53
C ALA A 286 0.62 11.94 -2.37
N TYR A 287 -0.61 11.42 -2.24
CA TYR A 287 -1.82 12.22 -2.07
C TYR A 287 -1.73 13.19 -0.89
N HIS A 288 -1.40 12.67 0.30
CA HIS A 288 -1.36 13.46 1.52
C HIS A 288 -0.24 14.51 1.50
N ASN A 289 0.90 14.20 0.85
CA ASN A 289 1.96 15.17 0.65
C ASN A 289 1.53 16.33 -0.27
N THR A 290 0.70 16.06 -1.30
CA THR A 290 0.12 17.11 -2.16
C THR A 290 -0.96 17.94 -1.47
N GLU A 291 -1.96 17.32 -0.83
CA GLU A 291 -3.04 18.01 -0.09
C GLU A 291 -2.48 18.98 0.96
N LYS A 292 -1.47 18.54 1.72
CA LYS A 292 -0.85 19.39 2.76
C LYS A 292 -0.06 20.56 2.16
N ARG A 293 0.64 20.41 1.03
CA ARG A 293 1.29 21.54 0.34
C ARG A 293 0.26 22.58 -0.11
N SER A 294 -0.88 22.14 -0.64
CA SER A 294 -1.99 23.01 -1.04
C SER A 294 -2.53 23.80 0.15
N ARG A 295 -2.78 23.14 1.30
CA ARG A 295 -3.26 23.79 2.53
C ARG A 295 -2.25 24.75 3.15
N LYS A 296 -0.95 24.43 3.13
CA LYS A 296 0.13 25.32 3.63
C LYS A 296 0.21 26.62 2.81
N THR A 297 -0.04 26.54 1.51
CA THR A 297 -0.04 27.70 0.60
C THR A 297 -1.25 28.61 0.84
N VAL A 298 -2.44 28.03 1.06
CA VAL A 298 -3.68 28.78 1.36
C VAL A 298 -3.65 29.41 2.77
N SER A 299 -3.10 28.72 3.77
CA SER A 299 -3.00 29.23 5.15
C SER A 299 -2.11 30.47 5.31
N THR A 300 -1.16 30.71 4.41
CA THR A 300 -0.34 31.94 4.43
C THR A 300 -1.07 33.19 3.92
N ALA A 301 -2.23 33.03 3.28
CA ALA A 301 -3.05 34.13 2.79
C ALA A 301 -4.15 34.56 3.77
N ASP A 302 -4.46 33.75 4.79
CA ASP A 302 -5.68 33.92 5.59
C ASP A 302 -5.47 33.59 7.08
N THR A 303 -4.56 34.32 7.73
CA THR A 303 -4.58 34.47 9.20
C THR A 303 -4.22 35.91 9.59
N GLY A 304 -5.15 36.81 9.34
CA GLY A 304 -5.24 38.09 10.05
C GLY A 304 -5.69 37.86 11.49
N LEU A 305 -4.80 37.34 12.34
CA LEU A 305 -4.93 37.41 13.80
C LEU A 305 -3.56 37.79 14.36
N GLY A 306 -3.46 39.07 14.72
CA GLY A 306 -2.26 39.67 15.30
C GLY A 306 -1.85 38.96 16.59
N LEU A 307 -0.64 38.44 16.57
CA LEU A 307 0.21 38.32 17.75
C LEU A 307 1.48 39.08 17.40
N ASP A 308 1.67 40.21 18.07
CA ASP A 308 2.82 41.10 17.92
C ASP A 308 4.13 40.32 18.00
N VAL A 309 4.76 40.11 16.84
CA VAL A 309 6.16 39.76 16.75
C VAL A 309 6.93 41.06 16.96
N ALA A 310 7.30 41.32 18.21
CA ALA A 310 8.26 42.37 18.53
C ALA A 310 9.58 42.05 17.80
N THR A 311 9.85 42.79 16.73
CA THR A 311 11.13 42.82 16.02
C THR A 311 12.16 43.56 16.87
N GLY A 312 12.69 42.87 17.88
CA GLY A 312 13.87 43.29 18.63
C GLY A 312 15.12 42.62 18.06
N HIS A 313 15.95 43.41 17.37
CA HIS A 313 17.29 43.02 16.95
C HIS A 313 18.15 42.58 18.16
N GLY A 314 18.70 41.37 18.06
CA GLY A 314 19.74 40.84 18.93
C GLY A 314 20.29 39.57 18.30
N MET A 315 21.25 39.73 17.39
CA MET A 315 21.99 38.61 16.80
C MET A 315 22.89 37.91 17.84
N ASP A 316 23.07 36.62 17.61
CA ASP A 316 24.16 35.73 18.05
C ASP A 316 24.04 35.01 19.40
N ALA A 317 23.18 33.99 19.40
CA ALA A 317 23.68 32.63 19.51
C ALA A 317 22.89 31.75 18.53
N ALA A 318 23.58 31.18 17.53
CA ALA A 318 23.02 30.09 16.74
C ALA A 318 22.65 28.97 17.71
N VAL A 319 21.34 28.73 17.90
CA VAL A 319 20.91 27.48 18.53
C VAL A 319 21.15 26.45 17.45
N ASP A 320 22.25 25.70 17.56
CA ASP A 320 22.44 24.50 16.76
C ASP A 320 21.15 23.66 16.91
N GLY A 321 20.46 23.42 15.79
CA GLY A 321 19.22 22.66 15.79
C GLY A 321 19.46 21.26 16.36
N TYR A 322 18.45 20.68 17.01
CA TYR A 322 18.56 19.32 17.54
C TYR A 322 18.84 18.32 16.42
N LYS A 323 19.80 17.42 16.63
CA LYS A 323 19.99 16.28 15.73
C LYS A 323 18.88 15.26 15.96
N ILE A 324 18.33 14.73 14.87
CA ILE A 324 17.25 13.73 14.89
C ILE A 324 17.76 12.40 14.33
N ALA A 325 17.59 11.32 15.10
CA ALA A 325 17.77 9.95 14.63
C ALA A 325 16.42 9.29 14.35
N ALA A 326 16.23 8.80 13.13
CA ALA A 326 15.14 7.88 12.82
C ALA A 326 15.60 6.43 13.09
N VAL A 327 14.92 5.72 13.98
CA VAL A 327 15.27 4.34 14.37
C VAL A 327 14.16 3.38 13.99
N ILE A 328 14.46 2.40 13.15
CA ILE A 328 13.49 1.45 12.58
C ILE A 328 13.86 0.02 13.01
N PRO A 329 13.07 -0.64 13.87
CA PRO A 329 13.24 -2.05 14.15
C PRO A 329 12.72 -2.89 12.96
N LEU A 330 13.52 -3.83 12.49
CA LEU A 330 13.19 -4.74 11.39
C LEU A 330 13.17 -6.18 11.89
N TYR A 331 12.05 -6.89 11.72
CA TYR A 331 11.93 -8.33 11.91
C TYR A 331 10.89 -8.89 10.93
N ASN A 332 11.35 -9.63 9.93
CA ASN A 332 10.50 -10.24 8.89
C ASN A 332 9.54 -9.22 8.21
N GLY A 333 10.09 -8.07 7.82
CA GLY A 333 9.34 -6.92 7.27
C GLY A 333 9.55 -6.66 5.79
N ALA A 334 9.95 -7.66 4.98
CA ALA A 334 10.31 -7.47 3.58
C ALA A 334 9.24 -6.74 2.74
N SER A 335 7.97 -7.00 3.02
CA SER A 335 6.83 -6.39 2.30
C SER A 335 6.72 -4.89 2.52
N TYR A 336 7.24 -4.36 3.63
CA TYR A 336 6.90 -3.01 4.09
C TYR A 336 8.11 -2.09 4.29
N ILE A 337 9.27 -2.65 4.64
CA ILE A 337 10.45 -1.88 5.07
C ILE A 337 10.91 -0.85 4.03
N ARG A 338 10.73 -1.14 2.74
CA ARG A 338 11.02 -0.19 1.66
C ARG A 338 10.17 1.07 1.79
N THR A 339 8.86 0.91 1.91
CA THR A 339 7.91 2.03 1.99
C THR A 339 8.13 2.85 3.27
N ALA A 340 8.40 2.18 4.39
CA ALA A 340 8.76 2.83 5.64
C ALA A 340 10.00 3.73 5.46
N LEU A 341 11.10 3.18 4.91
CA LEU A 341 12.33 3.94 4.63
C LEU A 341 12.11 5.08 3.62
N GLU A 342 11.36 4.84 2.55
CA GLU A 342 11.00 5.88 1.57
C GLU A 342 10.28 7.05 2.26
N SER A 343 9.40 6.79 3.23
CA SER A 343 8.70 7.84 4.00
C SER A 343 9.63 8.66 4.90
N VAL A 344 10.65 8.03 5.50
CA VAL A 344 11.69 8.71 6.29
C VAL A 344 12.57 9.58 5.40
N LEU A 345 12.94 9.06 4.22
CA LEU A 345 13.75 9.80 3.24
C LEU A 345 12.99 10.99 2.64
N ALA A 346 11.67 10.89 2.53
CA ALA A 346 10.79 11.91 1.98
C ALA A 346 10.51 13.09 2.95
N GLN A 347 10.90 13.00 4.22
CA GLN A 347 10.62 14.05 5.23
C GLN A 347 11.08 15.45 4.81
N GLU A 348 10.30 16.49 5.12
CA GLU A 348 10.67 17.90 4.92
C GLU A 348 11.88 18.27 5.79
N ARG A 349 11.76 18.05 7.11
CA ARG A 349 12.90 18.01 8.04
C ARG A 349 13.55 16.64 7.94
N LYS A 350 14.68 16.56 7.22
CA LYS A 350 15.42 15.29 7.07
C LYS A 350 15.92 14.79 8.40
N ALA A 351 15.86 13.48 8.66
CA ALA A 351 16.63 12.89 9.75
C ALA A 351 18.14 13.09 9.50
N ASP A 352 18.88 13.33 10.58
CA ASP A 352 20.34 13.48 10.56
C ASP A 352 21.03 12.12 10.47
N GLU A 353 20.44 11.10 11.09
CA GLU A 353 20.81 9.70 10.94
C GLU A 353 19.57 8.80 10.83
N ILE A 354 19.68 7.75 10.02
CA ILE A 354 18.64 6.72 9.89
C ILE A 354 19.28 5.39 10.28
N ILE A 355 18.78 4.75 11.34
CA ILE A 355 19.32 3.50 11.87
C ILE A 355 18.26 2.42 11.72
N VAL A 356 18.54 1.41 10.91
CA VAL A 356 17.70 0.23 10.79
C VAL A 356 18.35 -0.92 11.55
N VAL A 357 17.62 -1.52 12.48
CA VAL A 357 18.10 -2.63 13.31
C VAL A 357 17.34 -3.89 12.93
N ASP A 358 18.00 -4.78 12.19
CA ASP A 358 17.53 -6.13 11.96
C ASP A 358 17.64 -6.96 13.25
N ASP A 359 16.49 -7.36 13.78
CA ASP A 359 16.34 -8.17 14.98
C ASP A 359 16.26 -9.68 14.64
N GLY A 360 17.11 -10.12 13.71
CA GLY A 360 17.23 -11.52 13.31
C GLY A 360 16.17 -11.99 12.32
N SER A 361 15.90 -11.21 11.27
CA SER A 361 14.99 -11.57 10.19
C SER A 361 15.47 -12.78 9.40
N THR A 362 14.51 -13.53 8.86
CA THR A 362 14.73 -14.70 7.99
C THR A 362 14.23 -14.48 6.56
N ASP A 363 13.57 -13.35 6.30
CA ASP A 363 13.08 -12.97 4.98
C ASP A 363 14.09 -12.08 4.22
N SER A 364 13.66 -11.47 3.10
CA SER A 364 14.50 -10.61 2.28
C SER A 364 14.61 -9.16 2.79
N GLY A 365 14.02 -8.82 3.94
CA GLY A 365 14.05 -7.48 4.52
C GLY A 365 15.47 -6.90 4.68
N PRO A 366 16.41 -7.64 5.29
CA PRO A 366 17.81 -7.23 5.40
C PRO A 366 18.46 -6.85 4.06
N SER A 367 18.20 -7.64 3.01
CA SER A 367 18.74 -7.39 1.67
C SER A 367 18.18 -6.11 1.04
N ILE A 368 16.88 -5.84 1.26
CA ILE A 368 16.24 -4.60 0.80
C ILE A 368 16.91 -3.39 1.46
N VAL A 369 17.10 -3.43 2.78
CA VAL A 369 17.74 -2.33 3.53
C VAL A 369 19.19 -2.14 3.11
N ALA A 370 19.96 -3.24 2.96
CA ALA A 370 21.35 -3.18 2.50
C ALA A 370 21.46 -2.50 1.13
N SER A 371 20.55 -2.83 0.20
CA SER A 371 20.50 -2.17 -1.11
C SER A 371 20.17 -0.68 -1.00
N MET A 372 19.27 -0.27 -0.12
CA MET A 372 18.93 1.15 0.08
C MET A 372 20.07 1.90 0.78
N ALA A 373 20.76 1.28 1.72
CA ALA A 373 21.92 1.84 2.40
C ALA A 373 23.11 2.05 1.46
N ALA A 374 23.33 1.14 0.50
CA ALA A 374 24.33 1.31 -0.55
C ALA A 374 24.05 2.55 -1.43
N ALA A 375 22.78 2.90 -1.63
CA ALA A 375 22.37 4.08 -2.38
C ALA A 375 22.30 5.36 -1.51
N ASN A 376 22.24 5.23 -0.19
CA ASN A 376 22.07 6.37 0.72
C ASN A 376 22.94 6.23 1.98
N PRO A 377 24.03 7.00 2.10
CA PRO A 377 24.99 6.88 3.19
C PRO A 377 24.44 7.30 4.57
N LYS A 378 23.26 7.93 4.63
CA LYS A 378 22.61 8.24 5.92
C LYS A 378 21.97 7.03 6.59
N ILE A 379 21.73 5.96 5.83
CA ILE A 379 21.12 4.73 6.34
C ILE A 379 22.23 3.83 6.89
N ARG A 380 22.19 3.61 8.20
CA ARG A 380 23.06 2.69 8.92
C ARG A 380 22.28 1.41 9.20
N PHE A 381 22.70 0.32 8.58
CA PHE A 381 22.12 -0.99 8.79
C PHE A 381 22.89 -1.75 9.87
N LEU A 382 22.19 -2.17 10.92
CA LEU A 382 22.71 -2.96 12.03
C LEU A 382 21.94 -4.27 12.14
N SER A 383 22.58 -5.34 12.59
CA SER A 383 21.93 -6.63 12.83
C SER A 383 22.27 -7.15 14.22
N LYS A 384 21.30 -7.77 14.88
CA LYS A 384 21.45 -8.42 16.20
C LYS A 384 20.61 -9.69 16.26
N LYS A 385 20.89 -10.53 17.26
CA LYS A 385 20.00 -11.65 17.57
C LYS A 385 18.63 -11.14 18.06
N ASN A 386 17.56 -11.78 17.62
CA ASN A 386 16.18 -11.46 18.01
C ASN A 386 16.04 -11.31 19.52
N GLY A 387 15.53 -10.15 19.94
CA GLY A 387 15.19 -9.83 21.34
C GLY A 387 13.89 -9.04 21.48
N GLY A 388 13.14 -8.83 20.40
CA GLY A 388 11.91 -8.05 20.37
C GLY A 388 12.11 -6.58 20.00
N GLN A 389 11.00 -5.92 19.63
CA GLN A 389 10.98 -4.54 19.15
C GLN A 389 11.61 -3.53 20.14
N GLY A 390 11.34 -3.67 21.44
CA GLY A 390 11.97 -2.84 22.47
C GLY A 390 13.50 -3.00 22.51
N SER A 391 13.99 -4.24 22.37
CA SER A 391 15.43 -4.56 22.34
C SER A 391 16.11 -3.98 21.09
N ALA A 392 15.45 -4.08 19.93
CA ALA A 392 15.94 -3.50 18.67
C ALA A 392 15.98 -1.97 18.72
N ARG A 393 14.92 -1.32 19.21
CA ARG A 393 14.86 0.14 19.39
C ARG A 393 15.95 0.64 20.35
N ASN A 394 16.10 0.00 21.51
CA ASN A 394 17.18 0.31 22.45
C ASN A 394 18.56 0.15 21.82
N PHE A 395 18.77 -0.91 21.04
CA PHE A 395 20.02 -1.14 20.33
C PHE A 395 20.32 -0.04 19.31
N GLY A 396 19.31 0.40 18.55
CA GLY A 396 19.44 1.51 17.60
C GLY A 396 19.83 2.82 18.29
N VAL A 397 19.13 3.19 19.38
CA VAL A 397 19.43 4.42 20.15
C VAL A 397 20.84 4.40 20.72
N ARG A 398 21.34 3.25 21.21
CA ARG A 398 22.74 3.13 21.69
C ARG A 398 23.79 3.41 20.61
N HIS A 399 23.44 3.26 19.33
CA HIS A 399 24.33 3.55 18.20
C HIS A 399 24.11 4.94 17.58
N SER A 400 23.19 5.72 18.16
CA SER A 400 22.87 7.10 17.78
C SER A 400 23.55 8.08 18.74
N ALA A 401 23.91 9.24 18.19
CA ALA A 401 24.39 10.40 18.95
C ALA A 401 23.44 11.61 18.81
N ALA A 402 22.22 11.38 18.34
CA ALA A 402 21.22 12.40 18.15
C ALA A 402 20.59 12.84 19.48
N ASP A 403 20.17 14.11 19.53
CA ASP A 403 19.52 14.71 20.68
C ASP A 403 18.05 14.30 20.80
N LEU A 404 17.41 14.04 19.64
CA LEU A 404 16.03 13.58 19.53
C LEU A 404 15.96 12.26 18.75
N ILE A 405 15.09 11.38 19.22
CA ILE A 405 14.88 10.04 18.67
C ILE A 405 13.45 9.95 18.14
N ALA A 406 13.31 9.55 16.88
CA ALA A 406 12.04 9.25 16.24
C ALA A 406 12.02 7.76 15.88
N PHE A 407 11.02 7.02 16.35
CA PHE A 407 10.86 5.61 15.98
C PHE A 407 9.88 5.50 14.82
N LEU A 408 10.10 4.54 13.93
CA LEU A 408 9.12 4.14 12.92
C LEU A 408 9.11 2.63 12.84
N ASP A 409 7.95 2.00 12.96
CA ASP A 409 7.83 0.55 12.76
C ASP A 409 7.93 0.21 11.27
N GLN A 410 8.49 -0.95 10.96
CA GLN A 410 8.82 -1.38 9.59
C GLN A 410 7.62 -1.40 8.61
N ASP A 411 6.41 -1.46 9.15
CA ASP A 411 5.11 -1.57 8.49
C ASP A 411 4.31 -0.26 8.45
N ASP A 412 4.78 0.76 9.16
CA ASP A 412 4.18 2.08 9.26
C ASP A 412 4.82 3.10 8.31
N ILE A 413 4.19 4.26 8.20
CA ILE A 413 4.59 5.32 7.26
C ILE A 413 4.49 6.69 7.94
N TRP A 414 5.47 7.56 7.76
CA TRP A 414 5.36 8.97 8.13
C TRP A 414 4.82 9.83 6.99
N TYR A 415 3.96 10.80 7.33
CA TYR A 415 3.70 11.93 6.43
C TYR A 415 4.94 12.81 6.32
N ALA A 416 5.15 13.51 5.20
CA ALA A 416 6.39 14.26 4.95
C ALA A 416 6.66 15.38 5.98
N ASP A 417 5.64 15.88 6.66
CA ASP A 417 5.72 16.92 7.69
C ASP A 417 5.92 16.38 9.12
N HIS A 418 6.00 15.04 9.31
CA HIS A 418 6.07 14.41 10.62
C HIS A 418 7.16 14.99 11.52
N LEU A 419 8.42 14.94 11.08
CA LEU A 419 9.54 15.43 11.88
C LEU A 419 9.50 16.95 12.06
N THR A 420 9.08 17.69 11.03
CA THR A 420 8.96 19.15 11.08
C THR A 420 7.99 19.60 12.15
N GLU A 421 6.80 19.01 12.20
CA GLU A 421 5.77 19.39 13.16
C GLU A 421 6.12 18.95 14.59
N LEU A 422 6.66 17.74 14.75
CA LEU A 422 7.06 17.22 16.06
C LEU A 422 8.30 17.93 16.65
N GLU A 423 9.19 18.50 15.83
CA GLU A 423 10.35 19.25 16.33
C GLU A 423 9.97 20.63 16.89
N LYS A 424 8.91 21.27 16.37
CA LYS A 424 8.52 22.66 16.75
C LYS A 424 8.43 22.89 18.27
N PRO A 425 7.82 22.00 19.09
CA PRO A 425 7.75 22.21 20.53
C PRO A 425 9.12 22.13 21.23
N PHE A 426 10.09 21.37 20.71
CA PHE A 426 11.44 21.29 21.28
C PHE A 426 12.23 22.59 21.09
N LEU A 427 11.94 23.33 20.03
CA LEU A 427 12.58 24.63 19.75
C LEU A 427 12.08 25.76 20.67
N ARG A 428 11.03 25.52 21.47
CA ARG A 428 10.46 26.52 22.38
C ARG A 428 11.07 26.40 23.76
N LYS A 429 11.48 27.52 24.36
CA LYS A 429 11.92 27.56 25.77
C LYS A 429 10.76 27.19 26.69
N SER A 430 10.98 26.24 27.59
CA SER A 430 10.03 25.80 28.62
C SER A 430 10.73 25.70 29.97
N ARG A 431 10.00 26.00 31.05
CA ARG A 431 10.48 25.84 32.43
C ARG A 431 10.70 24.37 32.80
N LEU A 432 9.88 23.47 32.26
CA LEU A 432 9.95 22.03 32.51
C LEU A 432 10.50 21.33 31.26
N PRO A 433 11.38 20.32 31.42
CA PRO A 433 11.97 19.62 30.28
C PRO A 433 10.88 18.88 29.49
N LEU A 434 10.92 19.07 28.17
CA LEU A 434 10.05 18.34 27.24
C LEU A 434 10.66 16.96 27.00
N GLY A 435 9.95 15.91 27.37
CA GLY A 435 10.42 14.54 27.16
C GLY A 435 10.04 14.00 25.79
N TRP A 436 8.84 14.30 25.31
CA TRP A 436 8.39 13.86 24.00
C TRP A 436 7.29 14.76 23.43
N THR A 437 7.18 14.75 22.11
CA THR A 437 6.00 15.22 21.38
C THR A 437 5.38 14.02 20.70
N TYR A 438 4.06 14.06 20.52
CA TYR A 438 3.37 13.00 19.79
C TYR A 438 2.16 13.56 19.07
N SER A 439 1.74 12.88 18.01
CA SER A 439 0.67 13.32 17.13
C SER A 439 -0.55 12.41 17.17
N ASN A 440 -1.62 12.84 16.52
CA ASN A 440 -2.65 11.93 16.05
C ASN A 440 -2.08 11.03 14.92
N LEU A 441 -2.83 10.04 14.48
CA LEU A 441 -2.42 9.12 13.42
C LEU A 441 -3.62 8.67 12.59
N ASP A 442 -3.37 8.29 11.34
CA ASP A 442 -4.35 7.60 10.50
C ASP A 442 -4.11 6.09 10.55
N GLU A 443 -5.13 5.28 10.27
CA GLU A 443 -5.05 3.82 10.20
C GLU A 443 -5.27 3.35 8.76
N ILE A 444 -4.40 2.45 8.30
CA ILE A 444 -4.58 1.67 7.07
C ILE A 444 -4.60 0.18 7.39
N ASN A 445 -5.29 -0.60 6.56
CA ASN A 445 -5.20 -2.07 6.65
C ASN A 445 -3.94 -2.60 5.96
N GLY A 446 -3.71 -3.92 6.05
CA GLY A 446 -2.60 -4.60 5.38
C GLY A 446 -2.42 -4.17 3.92
N ASN A 447 -3.50 -4.17 3.14
CA ASN A 447 -3.50 -3.80 1.72
C ASN A 447 -3.22 -2.31 1.43
N GLY A 448 -2.96 -1.51 2.47
CA GLY A 448 -2.71 -0.08 2.35
C GLY A 448 -3.97 0.74 2.09
N ARG A 449 -5.16 0.23 2.42
CA ARG A 449 -6.41 1.00 2.27
C ARG A 449 -6.72 1.74 3.57
N MET A 450 -7.08 3.01 3.45
CA MET A 450 -7.49 3.86 4.57
C MET A 450 -8.67 3.23 5.32
N VAL A 451 -8.54 3.14 6.64
CA VAL A 451 -9.54 2.58 7.58
C VAL A 451 -10.10 3.69 8.45
N CYS A 452 -9.24 4.54 9.01
CA CYS A 452 -9.65 5.58 9.94
C CYS A 452 -8.73 6.80 9.83
N HIS A 453 -9.30 7.99 9.69
CA HIS A 453 -8.57 9.23 9.89
C HIS A 453 -8.60 9.64 11.36
N SER A 454 -7.48 10.17 11.86
CA SER A 454 -7.36 10.67 13.24
C SER A 454 -7.87 9.66 14.29
N VAL A 455 -7.21 8.51 14.36
CA VAL A 455 -7.59 7.38 15.22
C VAL A 455 -7.89 7.82 16.65
N LEU A 456 -7.11 8.75 17.22
CA LEU A 456 -7.29 9.20 18.60
C LEU A 456 -8.65 9.88 18.84
N ASP A 457 -9.27 10.46 17.81
CA ASP A 457 -10.57 11.14 17.90
C ASP A 457 -11.72 10.13 18.03
N THR A 458 -11.48 8.90 17.54
CA THR A 458 -12.44 7.79 17.65
C THR A 458 -12.29 7.00 18.96
N GLN A 459 -11.17 7.19 19.66
CA GLN A 459 -10.90 6.51 20.92
C GLN A 459 -11.59 7.24 22.08
N LYS A 460 -11.96 6.49 23.11
CA LYS A 460 -12.51 7.07 24.36
C LYS A 460 -11.41 7.64 25.28
N ASN A 461 -10.19 7.75 24.78
CA ASN A 461 -9.02 8.11 25.59
C ASN A 461 -8.77 9.61 25.48
N GLU A 462 -8.57 10.29 26.61
CA GLU A 462 -8.29 11.72 26.59
C GLU A 462 -6.83 12.02 26.20
N HIS A 463 -6.65 12.94 25.26
CA HIS A 463 -5.36 13.53 24.89
C HIS A 463 -5.45 15.07 24.97
N PRO A 464 -4.39 15.79 25.41
CA PRO A 464 -3.12 15.26 25.88
C PRO A 464 -3.20 14.59 27.27
N LYS A 465 -2.27 13.66 27.55
CA LYS A 465 -2.09 13.10 28.89
C LYS A 465 -1.47 14.12 29.83
N ARG A 466 -2.28 14.71 30.72
CA ARG A 466 -1.85 15.80 31.64
C ARG A 466 -1.61 15.37 33.08
N THR A 467 -2.18 14.24 33.51
CA THR A 467 -2.09 13.76 34.89
C THR A 467 -1.68 12.29 34.93
N LEU A 468 -1.12 11.86 36.07
CA LEU A 468 -0.83 10.45 36.31
C LEU A 468 -2.11 9.60 36.19
N GLN A 469 -3.24 10.12 36.67
CA GLN A 469 -4.53 9.44 36.56
C GLN A 469 -4.90 9.18 35.08
N CYS A 470 -4.73 10.16 34.18
CA CYS A 470 -4.97 9.98 32.74
C CYS A 470 -4.07 8.91 32.11
N CYS A 471 -2.86 8.71 32.64
CA CYS A 471 -1.91 7.70 32.17
C CYS A 471 -2.26 6.30 32.69
N LEU A 472 -2.78 6.18 33.93
CA LEU A 472 -3.06 4.90 34.57
C LEU A 472 -4.45 4.33 34.29
N GLN A 473 -5.46 5.18 34.10
CA GLN A 473 -6.87 4.75 33.97
C GLN A 473 -7.23 4.15 32.62
N GLN A 474 -6.49 4.51 31.58
CA GLN A 474 -6.78 4.12 30.20
C GLN A 474 -5.47 3.82 29.49
N ASP A 475 -5.57 3.25 28.30
CA ASP A 475 -4.42 3.16 27.40
C ASP A 475 -3.83 4.54 27.12
N MET A 476 -2.50 4.65 27.19
CA MET A 476 -1.84 5.90 26.84
C MET A 476 -2.05 6.20 25.36
N PHE A 477 -2.09 5.17 24.51
CA PHE A 477 -2.22 5.28 23.06
C PHE A 477 -1.25 6.32 22.48
N ILE A 478 -0.01 6.31 22.98
CA ILE A 478 1.10 7.12 22.47
C ILE A 478 2.04 6.15 21.78
N LEU A 479 1.96 6.08 20.46
CA LEU A 479 2.79 5.16 19.68
C LEU A 479 4.19 5.75 19.53
N PRO A 480 5.27 4.94 19.72
CA PRO A 480 6.63 5.38 19.42
C PRO A 480 6.76 5.86 17.97
N GLY A 481 6.06 5.18 17.04
CA GLY A 481 5.93 5.53 15.62
C GLY A 481 5.42 6.94 15.35
N ALA A 482 4.59 7.48 16.25
CA ALA A 482 3.94 8.78 16.13
C ALA A 482 4.55 9.84 17.07
N SER A 483 5.78 9.62 17.54
CA SER A 483 6.42 10.44 18.57
C SER A 483 7.84 10.86 18.22
N LEU A 484 8.25 12.03 18.72
CA LEU A 484 9.64 12.49 18.75
C LEU A 484 10.06 12.65 20.22
N ILE A 485 11.14 11.98 20.60
CA ILE A 485 11.49 11.73 22.00
C ILE A 485 12.86 12.34 22.29
N SER A 486 12.97 13.09 23.39
CA SER A 486 14.26 13.56 23.91
C SER A 486 15.15 12.39 24.31
N ARG A 487 16.38 12.37 23.82
CA ARG A 487 17.38 11.38 24.20
C ARG A 487 17.62 11.38 25.71
N ASP A 488 17.73 12.56 26.33
CA ASP A 488 17.89 12.71 27.78
C ASP A 488 16.74 12.07 28.55
N ALA A 489 15.51 12.26 28.08
CA ALA A 489 14.33 11.70 28.73
C ALA A 489 14.25 10.18 28.56
N PHE A 490 14.63 9.66 27.39
CA PHE A 490 14.73 8.23 27.12
C PHE A 490 15.78 7.55 28.00
N ASP A 491 16.99 8.11 28.06
CA ASP A 491 18.10 7.58 28.86
C ASP A 491 17.82 7.67 30.37
N ALA A 492 17.15 8.75 30.82
CA ALA A 492 16.80 8.94 32.24
C ALA A 492 15.89 7.86 32.83
N VAL A 493 15.19 7.11 31.97
CA VAL A 493 14.34 5.99 32.38
C VAL A 493 14.90 4.63 31.95
N GLY A 494 16.05 4.58 31.29
CA GLY A 494 16.70 3.35 30.82
C GLY A 494 16.14 2.79 29.51
N GLY A 495 15.44 3.60 28.71
CA GLY A 495 14.85 3.17 27.43
C GLY A 495 13.65 2.24 27.58
N PHE A 496 13.38 1.43 26.55
CA PHE A 496 12.32 0.42 26.58
C PHE A 496 12.67 -0.72 27.54
N ASP A 497 11.67 -1.22 28.26
CA ASP A 497 11.83 -2.41 29.09
C ASP A 497 11.66 -3.67 28.21
N GLU A 498 12.78 -4.35 27.93
CA GLU A 498 12.86 -5.45 26.96
C GLU A 498 12.09 -6.71 27.39
N GLN A 499 11.48 -6.73 28.58
CA GLN A 499 10.61 -7.84 28.99
C GLN A 499 9.24 -7.86 28.29
N PHE A 500 8.89 -6.73 27.64
CA PHE A 500 7.61 -6.49 27.00
C PHE A 500 7.68 -6.69 25.47
N MET A 501 6.66 -7.36 24.95
CA MET A 501 6.38 -7.59 23.53
C MET A 501 4.96 -7.05 23.29
N GLY A 502 4.81 -5.73 23.40
CA GLY A 502 3.56 -5.01 23.61
C GLY A 502 3.49 -4.36 25.00
N TYR A 503 2.88 -3.17 25.10
CA TYR A 503 2.86 -2.30 26.29
C TYR A 503 4.22 -1.69 26.68
N GLU A 504 5.29 -1.89 25.90
CA GLU A 504 6.57 -1.24 26.17
C GLU A 504 6.54 0.28 25.97
N ASP A 505 5.63 0.75 25.12
CA ASP A 505 5.32 2.15 24.86
C ASP A 505 4.59 2.80 26.04
N ASP A 506 3.51 2.19 26.52
CA ASP A 506 2.76 2.63 27.70
C ASP A 506 3.70 2.74 28.92
N ASP A 507 4.55 1.73 29.12
CA ASP A 507 5.56 1.71 30.18
C ASP A 507 6.62 2.81 30.03
N LEU A 508 7.14 3.03 28.81
CA LEU A 508 8.16 4.05 28.55
C LEU A 508 7.64 5.45 28.88
N PHE A 509 6.51 5.84 28.28
CA PHE A 509 5.97 7.18 28.44
C PHE A 509 5.47 7.44 29.86
N LEU A 510 4.93 6.41 30.55
CA LEU A 510 4.58 6.52 31.96
C LEU A 510 5.81 6.77 32.84
N ARG A 511 6.90 6.02 32.63
CA ARG A 511 8.16 6.25 33.38
C ARG A 511 8.72 7.65 33.13
N MET A 512 8.69 8.14 31.89
CA MET A 512 9.13 9.49 31.56
C MET A 512 8.24 10.55 32.23
N PHE A 513 6.92 10.37 32.21
CA PHE A 513 5.97 11.24 32.91
C PHE A 513 6.28 11.30 34.42
N CYS A 514 6.44 10.14 35.06
CA CYS A 514 6.77 10.04 36.48
C CYS A 514 8.12 10.65 36.84
N ARG A 515 9.06 10.72 35.89
CA ARG A 515 10.37 11.37 36.07
C ARG A 515 10.31 12.90 35.98
N GLY A 516 9.13 13.45 35.65
CA GLY A 516 8.88 14.89 35.60
C GLY A 516 8.98 15.50 34.20
N TYR A 517 9.13 14.68 33.16
CA TYR A 517 9.11 15.14 31.78
C TYR A 517 7.70 15.45 31.32
N ARG A 518 7.56 16.53 30.54
CA ARG A 518 6.29 16.89 29.91
C ARG A 518 6.17 16.26 28.53
N SER A 519 4.93 16.26 28.04
CA SER A 519 4.63 15.99 26.65
C SER A 519 3.84 17.13 26.00
N VAL A 520 3.93 17.20 24.67
CA VAL A 520 3.06 18.05 23.84
C VAL A 520 2.36 17.15 22.82
N TYR A 521 1.04 17.23 22.78
CA TYR A 521 0.21 16.58 21.79
C TYR A 521 -0.03 17.52 20.61
N ILE A 522 0.13 17.01 19.40
CA ILE A 522 -0.18 17.70 18.15
C ILE A 522 -1.43 17.04 17.56
N ASP A 523 -2.53 17.77 17.53
CA ASP A 523 -3.83 17.29 17.06
C ASP A 523 -3.92 17.29 15.53
N GLN A 524 -3.00 16.55 14.91
CA GLN A 524 -2.88 16.36 13.47
C GLN A 524 -2.36 14.94 13.21
N PRO A 525 -2.91 14.21 12.23
CA PRO A 525 -2.33 12.94 11.81
C PRO A 525 -0.99 13.21 11.09
N LEU A 526 0.10 12.72 11.70
CA LEU A 526 1.46 12.80 11.16
C LEU A 526 2.06 11.43 10.82
N THR A 527 1.35 10.35 11.14
CA THR A 527 1.78 8.96 10.93
C THR A 527 0.60 8.15 10.42
N ILE A 528 0.88 7.22 9.52
CA ILE A 528 -0.08 6.22 9.03
C ILE A 528 0.32 4.88 9.66
N TRP A 529 -0.55 4.38 10.52
CA TRP A 529 -0.40 3.14 11.25
C TRP A 529 -1.05 1.99 10.49
N ARG A 530 -0.29 0.92 10.21
CA ARG A 530 -0.79 -0.24 9.47
C ARG A 530 -1.22 -1.36 10.41
N ILE A 531 -2.42 -1.87 10.20
CA ILE A 531 -2.92 -3.05 10.89
C ILE A 531 -3.14 -4.21 9.92
N HIS A 532 -2.48 -5.34 10.17
CA HIS A 532 -2.60 -6.56 9.39
C HIS A 532 -2.61 -7.81 10.28
N THR A 533 -2.88 -8.98 9.69
CA THR A 533 -3.08 -10.24 10.43
C THR A 533 -1.84 -10.75 11.15
N ALA A 534 -0.64 -10.32 10.70
CA ALA A 534 0.63 -10.66 11.32
C ALA A 534 1.10 -9.62 12.35
N SER A 535 0.35 -8.54 12.59
CA SER A 535 0.72 -7.52 13.57
C SER A 535 0.74 -8.09 15.00
N THR A 536 1.77 -7.70 15.76
CA THR A 536 2.00 -8.15 17.15
C THR A 536 0.80 -7.92 18.08
N SER A 537 -0.01 -6.91 17.78
CA SER A 537 -1.20 -6.47 18.54
C SER A 537 -2.25 -7.55 18.81
N TYR A 538 -2.26 -8.63 18.03
CA TYR A 538 -3.24 -9.73 18.17
C TYR A 538 -2.63 -11.04 18.70
N GLY A 539 -1.33 -11.05 19.03
CA GLY A 539 -0.60 -12.25 19.42
C GLY A 539 -0.71 -12.65 20.90
N LYS A 540 -0.39 -13.91 21.21
CA LYS A 540 -0.29 -14.42 22.59
C LYS A 540 0.71 -13.64 23.46
N LEU A 541 1.80 -13.18 22.85
CA LEU A 541 2.83 -12.39 23.53
C LEU A 541 2.29 -11.05 24.04
N MET A 542 1.36 -10.42 23.32
CA MET A 542 0.69 -9.18 23.76
C MET A 542 -0.12 -9.44 25.03
N ALA A 543 -0.89 -10.54 25.08
CA ALA A 543 -1.67 -10.90 26.26
C ALA A 543 -0.79 -11.21 27.49
N GLN A 544 0.38 -11.82 27.29
CA GLN A 544 1.35 -12.07 28.36
C GLN A 544 2.02 -10.77 28.84
N SER A 545 2.45 -9.90 27.91
CA SER A 545 3.06 -8.61 28.24
C SER A 545 2.09 -7.71 29.01
N ARG A 546 0.80 -7.75 28.66
CA ARG A 546 -0.26 -7.05 29.40
C ARG A 546 -0.29 -7.41 30.89
N MET A 547 -0.16 -8.69 31.24
CA MET A 547 -0.17 -9.11 32.65
C MET A 547 1.14 -8.81 33.38
N LYS A 548 2.28 -8.89 32.68
CA LYS A 548 3.56 -8.40 33.23
C LYS A 548 3.49 -6.91 33.53
N TYR A 549 2.93 -6.13 32.62
CA TYR A 549 2.78 -4.69 32.79
C TYR A 549 1.79 -4.36 33.91
N PHE A 550 0.65 -5.04 34.01
CA PHE A 550 -0.25 -4.95 35.15
C PHE A 550 0.48 -5.20 36.49
N SER A 551 1.28 -6.27 36.56
CA SER A 551 2.05 -6.61 37.76
C SER A 551 3.08 -5.52 38.10
N LYS A 552 3.75 -4.96 37.08
CA LYS A 552 4.68 -3.83 37.24
C LYS A 552 3.97 -2.59 37.77
N LEU A 553 2.77 -2.28 37.28
CA LEU A 553 1.94 -1.18 37.78
C LEU A 553 1.52 -1.37 39.23
N VAL A 554 1.09 -2.59 39.63
CA VAL A 554 0.78 -2.92 41.03
C VAL A 554 1.98 -2.70 41.94
N ALA A 555 3.16 -3.13 41.51
CA ALA A 555 4.39 -2.98 42.28
C ALA A 555 4.85 -1.51 42.37
N THR A 556 4.67 -0.73 41.30
CA THR A 556 5.12 0.67 41.22
C THR A 556 4.15 1.63 41.92
N PHE A 557 2.84 1.35 41.84
CA PHE A 557 1.76 2.16 42.42
C PHE A 557 0.88 1.27 43.32
N PRO A 558 1.42 0.85 44.49
CA PRO A 558 0.62 0.07 45.43
C PRO A 558 -0.55 0.89 45.95
N ASP A 559 -1.65 0.21 46.29
CA ASP A 559 -2.75 0.87 47.01
C ASP A 559 -2.25 1.38 48.36
N GLU A 560 -2.58 2.62 48.71
CA GLU A 560 -2.26 3.30 49.96
C GLU A 560 -3.58 3.63 50.70
N PRO A 561 -4.16 2.67 51.46
CA PRO A 561 -5.47 2.85 52.09
C PRO A 561 -5.53 4.03 53.06
N GLU A 562 -4.44 4.29 53.76
CA GLU A 562 -4.29 5.39 54.72
C GLU A 562 -4.38 6.77 54.05
N LEU A 563 -3.98 6.86 52.77
CA LEU A 563 -4.07 8.07 51.96
C LEU A 563 -5.31 8.08 51.06
N HIS A 564 -6.21 7.09 51.21
CA HIS A 564 -7.37 6.86 50.34
C HIS A 564 -7.02 6.75 48.85
N ARG A 565 -5.83 6.27 48.51
CA ARG A 565 -5.39 6.05 47.12
C ARG A 565 -5.43 4.58 46.82
N PHE A 566 -6.29 4.18 45.88
CA PHE A 566 -6.42 2.79 45.48
C PHE A 566 -6.18 2.67 43.98
N TYR A 567 -4.95 2.89 43.54
CA TYR A 567 -4.55 2.85 42.13
C TYR A 567 -5.00 1.56 41.44
N ALA A 568 -4.87 0.42 42.12
CA ALA A 568 -5.24 -0.87 41.57
C ALA A 568 -6.71 -1.01 41.31
N ARG A 569 -7.46 -0.77 42.37
CA ARG A 569 -8.90 -0.92 42.38
C ARG A 569 -9.58 0.13 41.49
N GLN A 570 -9.05 1.34 41.45
CA GLN A 570 -9.70 2.48 40.79
C GLN A 570 -9.26 2.66 39.35
N PHE A 571 -8.00 2.39 39.01
CA PHE A 571 -7.44 2.76 37.70
C PHE A 571 -7.08 1.55 36.87
N PHE A 572 -6.09 0.77 37.28
CA PHE A 572 -5.52 -0.23 36.38
C PHE A 572 -6.36 -1.52 36.30
N ALA A 573 -6.87 -2.10 37.40
CA ALA A 573 -7.68 -3.33 37.30
C ALA A 573 -8.92 -3.17 36.40
N PRO A 574 -9.72 -2.07 36.49
CA PRO A 574 -10.79 -1.80 35.54
C PRO A 574 -10.30 -1.68 34.08
N ARG A 575 -9.18 -0.98 33.84
CA ARG A 575 -8.54 -0.83 32.51
C ARG A 575 -8.27 -2.21 31.89
N PHE A 576 -7.55 -3.06 32.60
CA PHE A 576 -7.11 -4.35 32.05
C PHE A 576 -8.25 -5.38 31.96
N VAL A 577 -9.24 -5.36 32.86
CA VAL A 577 -10.42 -6.23 32.76
C VAL A 577 -11.15 -6.02 31.44
N ARG A 578 -11.32 -4.76 31.01
CA ARG A 578 -11.97 -4.45 29.74
C ARG A 578 -11.25 -5.09 28.55
N SER A 579 -9.92 -5.00 28.50
CA SER A 579 -9.11 -5.63 27.46
C SER A 579 -9.17 -7.16 27.50
N VAL A 580 -9.14 -7.76 28.70
CA VAL A 580 -9.24 -9.22 28.84
C VAL A 580 -10.64 -9.74 28.47
N LEU A 581 -11.71 -8.99 28.76
CA LEU A 581 -13.06 -9.34 28.31
C LEU A 581 -13.19 -9.31 26.78
N ALA A 582 -12.53 -8.37 26.11
CA ALA A 582 -12.48 -8.34 24.64
C ALA A 582 -11.75 -9.58 24.08
N ASP A 583 -10.64 -10.00 24.70
CA ASP A 583 -9.96 -11.24 24.32
C ASP A 583 -10.81 -12.49 24.55
N LEU A 584 -11.54 -12.54 25.67
CA LEU A 584 -12.45 -13.64 25.97
C LEU A 584 -13.54 -13.73 24.90
N ARG A 585 -14.17 -12.60 24.56
CA ARG A 585 -15.19 -12.52 23.51
C ARG A 585 -14.63 -12.97 22.17
N SER A 586 -13.47 -12.47 21.77
CA SER A 586 -12.79 -12.85 20.53
C SER A 586 -12.47 -14.35 20.51
N GLY A 587 -11.96 -14.91 21.61
CA GLY A 587 -11.69 -16.34 21.74
C GLY A 587 -12.94 -17.21 21.57
N ILE A 588 -14.08 -16.80 22.15
CA ILE A 588 -15.36 -17.50 21.98
C ILE A 588 -15.87 -17.39 20.54
N THR A 589 -15.79 -16.20 19.92
CA THR A 589 -16.27 -15.97 18.55
C THR A 589 -15.46 -16.76 17.52
N LEU A 590 -14.15 -16.85 17.71
CA LEU A 590 -13.22 -17.53 16.80
C LEU A 590 -13.00 -19.01 17.14
N ASP A 591 -13.73 -19.55 18.13
CA ASP A 591 -13.56 -20.92 18.65
C ASP A 591 -12.11 -21.25 19.06
N ASN A 592 -11.38 -20.25 19.56
CA ASN A 592 -10.00 -20.37 20.01
C ASN A 592 -9.97 -20.68 21.52
N HIS A 593 -10.01 -21.97 21.85
CA HIS A 593 -10.03 -22.45 23.23
C HIS A 593 -8.82 -21.99 24.06
N GLU A 594 -7.63 -21.92 23.46
CA GLU A 594 -6.43 -21.45 24.16
C GLU A 594 -6.58 -19.99 24.60
N ARG A 595 -7.06 -19.12 23.71
CA ARG A 595 -7.32 -17.70 24.01
C ARG A 595 -8.35 -17.54 25.14
N VAL A 596 -9.40 -18.36 25.13
CA VAL A 596 -10.41 -18.38 26.20
C VAL A 596 -9.79 -18.77 27.54
N VAL A 597 -8.98 -19.83 27.60
CA VAL A 597 -8.32 -20.28 28.84
C VAL A 597 -7.40 -19.20 29.40
N ILE A 598 -6.58 -18.59 28.54
CA ILE A 598 -5.67 -17.50 28.92
C ILE A 598 -6.48 -16.30 29.47
N ALA A 599 -7.52 -15.86 28.75
CA ALA A 599 -8.34 -14.74 29.19
C ALA A 599 -9.03 -15.03 30.54
N CYS A 600 -9.56 -16.22 30.75
CA CYS A 600 -10.15 -16.62 32.04
C CYS A 600 -9.11 -16.63 33.18
N SER A 601 -7.87 -17.06 32.92
CA SER A 601 -6.78 -16.97 33.91
C SER A 601 -6.48 -15.53 34.28
N HIS A 602 -6.35 -14.64 33.30
CA HIS A 602 -6.09 -13.22 33.52
C HIS A 602 -7.25 -12.53 34.25
N LEU A 603 -8.52 -12.83 33.92
CA LEU A 603 -9.68 -12.32 34.66
C LEU A 603 -9.64 -12.74 36.14
N TRP A 604 -9.22 -13.97 36.42
CA TRP A 604 -9.13 -14.45 37.79
C TRP A 604 -8.12 -13.64 38.60
N GLU A 605 -6.93 -13.40 38.04
CA GLU A 605 -5.88 -12.59 38.63
C GLU A 605 -6.33 -11.15 38.86
N LEU A 606 -6.82 -10.48 37.81
CA LEU A 606 -7.31 -9.10 37.87
C LEU A 606 -8.46 -8.93 38.88
N SER A 607 -9.35 -9.91 39.01
CA SER A 607 -10.46 -9.87 39.97
C SER A 607 -10.01 -9.78 41.42
N GLY A 608 -8.76 -10.14 41.72
CA GLY A 608 -8.16 -10.01 43.04
C GLY A 608 -8.07 -8.56 43.52
N HIS A 609 -7.97 -7.61 42.58
CA HIS A 609 -7.75 -6.19 42.85
C HIS A 609 -9.03 -5.35 42.78
N LEU A 610 -10.18 -5.97 42.50
CA LEU A 610 -11.47 -5.29 42.36
C LEU A 610 -12.31 -5.38 43.64
N SER A 611 -13.34 -4.52 43.72
CA SER A 611 -14.34 -4.61 44.79
C SER A 611 -15.12 -5.92 44.72
N MET A 612 -15.67 -6.38 45.86
CA MET A 612 -16.48 -7.61 45.91
C MET A 612 -17.65 -7.61 44.91
N ARG A 613 -18.26 -6.45 44.68
CA ARG A 613 -19.35 -6.27 43.70
C ARG A 613 -18.94 -6.58 42.26
N GLN A 614 -17.68 -6.33 41.91
CA GLN A 614 -17.13 -6.59 40.57
C GLN A 614 -16.43 -7.96 40.48
N LYS A 615 -15.76 -8.38 41.56
CA LYS A 615 -14.99 -9.61 41.65
C LYS A 615 -15.84 -10.87 41.47
N ILE A 616 -16.99 -10.95 42.16
CA ILE A 616 -17.83 -12.17 42.14
C ILE A 616 -18.34 -12.47 40.72
N PRO A 617 -18.97 -11.51 39.99
CA PRO A 617 -19.42 -11.77 38.62
C PRO A 617 -18.30 -12.19 37.67
N LEU A 618 -17.13 -11.56 37.74
CA LEU A 618 -15.99 -11.89 36.86
C LEU A 618 -15.42 -13.27 37.13
N ARG A 619 -15.36 -13.71 38.39
CA ARG A 619 -14.92 -15.07 38.74
C ARG A 619 -15.92 -16.12 38.27
N MET A 620 -17.22 -15.86 38.41
CA MET A 620 -18.26 -16.75 37.87
C MET A 620 -18.17 -16.86 36.35
N LEU A 621 -17.98 -15.73 35.67
CA LEU A 621 -17.77 -15.69 34.21
C LEU A 621 -16.54 -16.53 33.79
N ALA A 622 -15.40 -16.33 34.46
CA ALA A 622 -14.17 -17.05 34.16
C ALA A 622 -14.30 -18.57 34.38
N ILE A 623 -15.12 -19.02 35.34
CA ILE A 623 -15.43 -20.43 35.56
C ILE A 623 -16.33 -20.96 34.44
N LEU A 624 -17.43 -20.27 34.14
CA LEU A 624 -18.41 -20.71 33.14
C LEU A 624 -17.82 -20.77 31.73
N ALA A 625 -16.98 -19.80 31.36
CA ALA A 625 -16.39 -19.73 30.03
C ALA A 625 -15.33 -20.81 29.74
N ARG A 626 -14.84 -21.53 30.78
CA ARG A 626 -13.91 -22.65 30.60
C ARG A 626 -14.58 -23.94 30.14
N PHE A 627 -15.92 -24.02 30.16
CA PHE A 627 -16.64 -25.21 29.72
C PHE A 627 -17.00 -25.09 28.23
N PRO A 628 -16.63 -26.07 27.37
CA PRO A 628 -16.89 -26.04 25.92
C PRO A 628 -18.36 -25.84 25.53
N MET A 629 -19.30 -26.25 26.39
CA MET A 629 -20.74 -26.08 26.16
C MET A 629 -21.22 -24.63 26.22
N ALA A 630 -20.48 -23.70 26.82
CA ALA A 630 -20.90 -22.30 26.94
C ALA A 630 -20.98 -21.58 25.59
N GLY A 631 -20.05 -21.86 24.67
CA GLY A 631 -20.06 -21.33 23.30
C GLY A 631 -21.24 -21.87 22.46
N GLN A 632 -21.72 -23.08 22.74
CA GLN A 632 -22.89 -23.68 22.11
C GLN A 632 -24.21 -23.22 22.73
N LEU A 633 -24.27 -22.98 24.05
CA LEU A 633 -25.45 -22.43 24.72
C LEU A 633 -25.69 -20.95 24.35
N ALA A 634 -24.64 -20.15 24.20
CA ALA A 634 -24.76 -18.74 23.78
C ALA A 634 -25.40 -18.56 22.40
N ARG A 635 -25.29 -19.56 21.50
CA ARG A 635 -25.94 -19.57 20.19
C ARG A 635 -27.39 -20.08 20.22
N ARG A 636 -27.88 -20.60 21.36
CA ARG A 636 -29.18 -21.28 21.49
C ARG A 636 -30.17 -20.61 22.46
N LEU A 637 -29.84 -19.45 23.03
CA LEU A 637 -30.74 -18.72 23.92
C LEU A 637 -31.77 -17.89 23.12
N PRO A 638 -33.09 -18.02 23.39
CA PRO A 638 -34.12 -17.15 22.80
C PRO A 638 -33.94 -15.69 23.24
N ASP A 639 -34.27 -14.73 22.36
CA ASP A 639 -33.99 -13.30 22.48
C ASP A 639 -34.40 -12.64 23.82
N GLY A 640 -35.41 -13.19 24.53
CA GLY A 640 -35.87 -12.67 25.81
C GLY A 640 -34.97 -12.99 27.02
N ALA A 641 -34.21 -14.10 27.00
CA ALA A 641 -33.31 -14.48 28.09
C ALA A 641 -31.91 -13.85 27.94
N ALA A 642 -31.63 -13.24 26.78
CA ALA A 642 -30.35 -12.64 26.46
C ALA A 642 -30.06 -11.36 27.27
N ASN A 643 -31.04 -10.69 27.89
CA ASN A 643 -30.81 -9.40 28.54
C ASN A 643 -30.01 -9.48 29.86
N GLY A 644 -30.12 -10.58 30.61
CA GLY A 644 -29.30 -10.80 31.82
C GLY A 644 -27.87 -11.23 31.53
N VAL A 645 -27.64 -11.84 30.37
CA VAL A 645 -26.31 -12.23 29.87
C VAL A 645 -25.67 -11.03 29.14
N ARG A 646 -26.41 -10.30 28.31
CA ARG A 646 -25.94 -9.07 27.63
C ARG A 646 -25.48 -7.99 28.61
N SER A 647 -26.10 -7.87 29.79
CA SER A 647 -25.66 -6.92 30.83
C SER A 647 -24.33 -7.32 31.51
N VAL A 648 -24.01 -8.62 31.54
CA VAL A 648 -22.73 -9.16 32.05
C VAL A 648 -21.65 -9.19 30.96
N PHE A 649 -22.04 -9.29 29.69
CA PHE A 649 -21.15 -9.45 28.54
C PHE A 649 -21.00 -8.20 27.64
N GLY A 650 -21.68 -7.09 27.94
CA GLY A 650 -21.53 -5.81 27.22
C GLY A 650 -21.79 -5.92 25.71
N VAL A 651 -23.02 -6.30 25.36
CA VAL A 651 -23.60 -6.04 24.03
C VAL A 651 -24.74 -5.05 24.18
#